data_AF-A0A7X9JPU9-F1
#
_entry.id   AF-A0A7X9JPU9-F1
#
_cell.length_a   1.000
_cell.length_b   1.000
_cell.length_c   1.000
_cell.angle_alpha   90.00
_cell.angle_beta   90.00
_cell.angle_gamma   90.00
#
_symmetry.space_group_name_H-M   'P 1'
#
loop_
_entity.id
_entity.type
_entity.pdbx_description
1 polymer ?
#
loop_
_entity_poly.entity_id
_entity_poly.type
_entity_poly.pdbx_seq_one_letter_code
_entity_poly.pdbx_strand_id
1 'polypeptide(L)'
;MKTLLFLSKWLIFVLFMFLSVIQTMQAQFITLNNRQFVKGNQDFYPIVCNYSFEIVFNEIDSFNYYVSRICGYGKGMPGSYEPLPNYEYECTNNVSAYYEILADFYKIKSMGFNCIRTHNIGVYKDDPSKTGIIGFKHLCLKNKIPIDQAYHCCKRYENILPPYNTNSFIQNTLFPSIQNILNAAGEAGLKVILDCGYGDISHHDVDASDYADYLSVLANRFKNDTNLLAYVYIEEPSYSHQQGLNKEKVCQYTQMWYDALKASDTNHLITAGGCADFADIDSWDPTFMKLDFYSPHFYPHTLSYEYENGLPYSPTEALNRIKGEMLWLHRNCPVPWIVGETGFSATDDFYRPYLGDYSWTPKTVTPPDVDGNLSQQAAYATNTLNFVRDIGGSGYSWWNYQENWWNPRDDGMGLLRHGNLTDSNINKPVVNSFINYPNPPPTPQPYQYPGNYFDPYNFSVYSPPQNGRQILKGRITEACGSTPIGIPNGLKDVWVGAFLIYYTSTDTITTINYTFTNDSGYYTILLKYPIYPTSIFALKIMSAGSEYYKWYNNEYNFFNNHFDPFSHSIIVNDSLSTVSYRYDNEVNNETVHPNANRNFMGWNTLTVQNVKVLNQAVSEFKARNCVTINGNFTADLGSDVTIYCTN
;
A
#
# COMPACT_ATOMS: atom_id res chain seq x y z
N MET A 1 10.63 60.68 17.54
CA MET A 1 11.08 59.53 18.34
C MET A 1 9.90 58.69 18.88
N LYS A 2 8.91 59.27 19.59
CA LYS A 2 7.72 58.53 20.08
C LYS A 2 6.90 57.84 18.98
N THR A 3 6.72 58.49 17.82
CA THR A 3 5.97 57.93 16.68
C THR A 3 6.67 56.74 16.03
N LEU A 4 8.00 56.79 15.90
CA LEU A 4 8.82 55.68 15.40
C LEU A 4 8.77 54.46 16.34
N LEU A 5 8.76 54.70 17.65
CA LEU A 5 8.64 53.64 18.66
C LEU A 5 7.25 52.99 18.70
N PHE A 6 6.21 53.74 18.34
CA PHE A 6 4.85 53.21 18.23
C PHE A 6 4.69 52.37 16.96
N LEU A 7 5.21 52.85 15.82
CA LEU A 7 5.21 52.10 14.55
C LEU A 7 6.01 50.79 14.66
N SER A 8 7.16 50.78 15.32
CA SER A 8 7.95 49.55 15.49
C SER A 8 7.24 48.50 16.35
N LYS A 9 6.58 48.92 17.44
CA LYS A 9 5.77 48.02 18.27
C LYS A 9 4.55 47.46 17.53
N TRP A 10 3.90 48.28 16.71
CA TRP A 10 2.77 47.84 15.87
C TRP A 10 3.21 46.84 14.79
N LEU A 11 4.34 47.10 14.13
CA LEU A 11 4.93 46.17 13.15
C LEU A 11 5.33 44.83 13.79
N ILE A 12 5.95 44.86 14.97
CA ILE A 12 6.30 43.63 15.72
C ILE A 12 5.03 42.86 16.11
N PHE A 13 3.99 43.54 16.58
CA PHE A 13 2.73 42.90 16.95
C PHE A 13 2.02 42.27 15.73
N VAL A 14 1.96 42.98 14.60
CA VAL A 14 1.41 42.43 13.35
C VAL A 14 2.23 41.25 12.86
N LEU A 15 3.57 41.33 12.91
CA LEU A 15 4.45 40.22 12.57
C LEU A 15 4.20 39.00 13.47
N PHE A 16 4.03 39.22 14.78
CA PHE A 16 3.73 38.14 15.73
C PHE A 16 2.38 37.49 15.44
N MET A 17 1.34 38.28 15.13
CA MET A 17 0.04 37.74 14.71
C MET A 17 0.14 36.96 13.40
N PHE A 18 0.88 37.46 12.40
CA PHE A 18 1.11 36.74 11.14
C PHE A 18 1.85 35.41 11.36
N LEU A 19 2.91 35.41 12.17
CA LEU A 19 3.66 34.19 12.51
C LEU A 19 2.78 33.19 13.28
N SER A 20 1.92 33.67 14.17
CA SER A 20 0.97 32.83 14.91
C SER A 20 -0.02 32.16 13.96
N VAL A 21 -0.58 32.91 13.00
CA VAL A 21 -1.51 32.37 11.99
C VAL A 21 -0.82 31.33 11.10
N ILE A 22 0.40 31.60 10.63
CA ILE A 22 1.17 30.66 9.82
C ILE A 22 1.44 29.36 10.59
N GLN A 23 1.83 29.45 11.86
CA GLN A 23 2.03 28.27 12.72
C GLN A 23 0.73 27.49 12.91
N THR A 24 -0.41 28.15 13.10
CA THR A 24 -1.70 27.47 13.24
C THR A 24 -2.16 26.77 11.97
N MET A 25 -1.84 27.30 10.78
CA MET A 25 -2.15 26.65 9.51
C MET A 25 -1.26 25.42 9.27
N GLN A 26 0.04 25.52 9.54
CA GLN A 26 0.94 24.37 9.40
C GLN A 26 0.62 23.24 10.39
N ALA A 27 0.12 23.56 11.60
CA ALA A 27 -0.28 22.57 12.59
C ALA A 27 -1.51 21.72 12.20
N GLN A 28 -2.19 22.04 11.09
CA GLN A 28 -3.38 21.30 10.63
C GLN A 28 -3.06 20.12 9.70
N PHE A 29 -1.93 20.19 9.01
CA PHE A 29 -1.42 19.10 8.16
C PHE A 29 -0.90 17.96 9.02
N ILE A 30 -1.02 16.75 8.47
CA ILE A 30 -0.37 15.58 9.05
C ILE A 30 1.05 15.54 8.50
N THR A 31 2.03 15.46 9.40
CA THR A 31 3.46 15.32 9.04
C THR A 31 4.04 14.09 9.71
N LEU A 32 5.30 13.79 9.41
CA LEU A 32 6.04 12.72 10.06
C LEU A 32 7.01 13.30 11.09
N ASN A 33 7.02 12.70 12.28
CA ASN A 33 8.07 12.86 13.27
C ASN A 33 8.68 11.47 13.53
N ASN A 34 9.90 11.26 13.02
CA ASN A 34 10.51 9.93 12.93
C ASN A 34 9.58 8.96 12.17
N ARG A 35 9.23 7.83 12.80
CA ARG A 35 8.34 6.80 12.24
C ARG A 35 6.87 6.97 12.62
N GLN A 36 6.45 8.12 13.15
CA GLN A 36 5.08 8.35 13.58
C GLN A 36 4.46 9.54 12.86
N PHE A 37 3.16 9.47 12.57
CA PHE A 37 2.43 10.62 12.06
C PHE A 37 2.06 11.55 13.22
N VAL A 38 2.11 12.84 12.96
CA VAL A 38 1.76 13.87 13.94
C VAL A 38 0.88 14.93 13.30
N LYS A 39 -0.03 15.50 14.10
CA LYS A 39 -0.81 16.69 13.76
C LYS A 39 -0.37 17.82 14.67
N GLY A 40 0.47 18.71 14.14
CA GLY A 40 1.21 19.66 14.97
C GLY A 40 2.14 18.91 15.93
N ASN A 41 1.88 19.01 17.24
CA ASN A 41 2.68 18.33 18.28
C ASN A 41 1.97 17.13 18.90
N GLN A 42 0.85 16.68 18.32
CA GLN A 42 0.07 15.55 18.83
C GLN A 42 0.26 14.33 17.94
N ASP A 43 0.44 13.17 18.55
CA ASP A 43 0.46 11.89 17.84
C ASP A 43 -0.85 11.71 17.07
N PHE A 44 -0.72 11.28 15.82
CA PHE A 44 -1.83 10.91 14.98
C PHE A 44 -1.60 9.49 14.51
N TYR A 45 -2.42 8.53 14.92
CA TYR A 45 -2.31 7.16 14.41
C TYR A 45 -3.44 6.93 13.40
N PRO A 46 -3.16 6.83 12.09
CA PRO A 46 -4.19 6.60 11.09
C PRO A 46 -4.87 5.24 11.33
N ILE A 47 -6.16 5.27 11.61
CA ILE A 47 -7.06 4.12 11.55
C ILE A 47 -7.99 4.40 10.38
N VAL A 48 -7.72 3.72 9.27
CA VAL A 48 -8.20 4.04 7.94
C VAL A 48 -9.27 3.04 7.50
N CYS A 49 -10.38 3.54 6.97
CA CYS A 49 -11.39 2.70 6.31
C CYS A 49 -11.26 2.90 4.80
N ASN A 50 -11.06 1.82 4.04
CA ASN A 50 -11.12 1.90 2.59
C ASN A 50 -12.57 2.12 2.15
N TYR A 51 -12.75 3.07 1.23
CA TYR A 51 -14.06 3.49 0.75
C TYR A 51 -14.02 3.76 -0.75
N SER A 52 -14.90 3.08 -1.49
CA SER A 52 -14.95 3.19 -2.95
C SER A 52 -15.96 4.23 -3.42
N PHE A 53 -15.58 4.99 -4.44
CA PHE A 53 -16.40 6.02 -5.09
C PHE A 53 -16.62 5.71 -6.56
N GLU A 54 -17.67 6.30 -7.12
CA GLU A 54 -17.94 6.29 -8.55
C GLU A 54 -18.38 7.69 -9.00
N ILE A 55 -17.99 8.11 -10.20
CA ILE A 55 -18.56 9.30 -10.83
C ILE A 55 -19.77 8.88 -11.63
N VAL A 56 -20.92 9.47 -11.33
CA VAL A 56 -22.21 9.09 -11.92
C VAL A 56 -22.81 10.21 -12.77
N PHE A 57 -23.65 9.82 -13.73
CA PHE A 57 -24.42 10.74 -14.57
C PHE A 57 -25.88 10.28 -14.70
N ASN A 58 -26.82 11.21 -14.86
CA ASN A 58 -28.25 10.86 -14.93
C ASN A 58 -28.68 10.41 -16.34
N GLU A 59 -28.24 11.15 -17.38
CA GLU A 59 -28.58 10.88 -18.78
C GLU A 59 -27.30 10.75 -19.61
N ILE A 60 -27.26 9.82 -20.57
CA ILE A 60 -26.07 9.51 -21.40
C ILE A 60 -25.53 10.76 -22.11
N ASP A 61 -26.44 11.62 -22.57
CA ASP A 61 -26.12 12.87 -23.28
C ASP A 61 -25.92 14.06 -22.34
N SER A 62 -26.07 13.88 -21.02
CA SER A 62 -25.82 14.92 -20.03
C SER A 62 -24.37 14.87 -19.55
N PHE A 63 -23.76 16.05 -19.40
CA PHE A 63 -22.47 16.23 -18.73
C PHE A 63 -22.65 16.57 -17.24
N ASN A 64 -23.80 16.20 -16.67
CA ASN A 64 -24.14 16.46 -15.28
C ASN A 64 -23.60 15.33 -14.41
N TYR A 65 -22.30 15.39 -14.13
CA TYR A 65 -21.61 14.41 -13.30
C TYR A 65 -21.66 14.79 -11.83
N TYR A 66 -21.62 13.78 -10.96
CA TYR A 66 -21.37 13.96 -9.54
C TYR A 66 -20.75 12.69 -8.96
N VAL A 67 -20.05 12.83 -7.84
CA VAL A 67 -19.50 11.68 -7.12
C VAL A 67 -20.56 11.04 -6.26
N SER A 68 -20.57 9.72 -6.24
CA SER A 68 -21.37 8.89 -5.35
C SER A 68 -20.50 7.84 -4.68
N ARG A 69 -21.04 7.21 -3.64
CA ARG A 69 -20.54 5.94 -3.12
C ARG A 69 -20.61 4.88 -4.20
N ILE A 70 -19.76 3.85 -4.14
CA ILE A 70 -19.87 2.73 -5.08
C ILE A 70 -21.28 2.11 -4.99
N CYS A 71 -21.88 1.82 -6.13
CA CYS A 71 -23.16 1.12 -6.25
C CYS A 71 -23.15 -0.24 -5.53
N GLY A 72 -21.95 -0.82 -5.35
CA GLY A 72 -21.65 -1.98 -4.53
C GLY A 72 -22.26 -1.94 -3.12
N TYR A 73 -22.38 -0.77 -2.51
CA TYR A 73 -22.89 -0.67 -1.14
C TYR A 73 -24.41 -0.52 -1.06
N GLY A 74 -25.13 -0.41 -2.18
CA GLY A 74 -26.58 -0.21 -2.21
C GLY A 74 -27.38 -1.49 -1.97
N LYS A 75 -28.71 -1.36 -1.85
CA LYS A 75 -29.69 -2.47 -1.71
C LYS A 75 -29.84 -3.37 -2.96
N GLY A 76 -28.89 -3.36 -3.89
CA GLY A 76 -29.03 -3.90 -5.24
C GLY A 76 -29.83 -5.21 -5.32
N MET A 77 -30.78 -5.29 -6.26
CA MET A 77 -31.44 -6.55 -6.58
C MET A 77 -30.50 -7.43 -7.40
N PRO A 78 -30.26 -8.70 -7.04
CA PRO A 78 -29.29 -9.51 -7.75
C PRO A 78 -30.03 -10.50 -8.66
N GLY A 79 -29.81 -10.42 -9.97
CA GLY A 79 -30.73 -11.10 -10.89
C GLY A 79 -30.32 -11.30 -12.33
N SER A 80 -29.05 -11.54 -12.62
CA SER A 80 -28.69 -12.44 -13.73
C SER A 80 -27.21 -12.85 -13.62
N TYR A 81 -26.94 -14.12 -13.87
CA TYR A 81 -25.65 -14.50 -14.45
C TYR A 81 -25.57 -13.75 -15.79
N GLU A 82 -24.57 -12.88 -15.95
CA GLU A 82 -24.45 -11.75 -16.91
C GLU A 82 -24.80 -10.37 -16.29
N PRO A 83 -23.96 -9.33 -16.52
CA PRO A 83 -23.36 -8.47 -15.49
C PRO A 83 -24.27 -7.33 -15.01
N LEU A 84 -25.53 -7.62 -14.67
CA LEU A 84 -26.50 -6.61 -14.29
C LEU A 84 -27.16 -6.94 -12.94
N PRO A 85 -26.46 -6.79 -11.80
CA PRO A 85 -27.12 -6.34 -10.58
C PRO A 85 -27.77 -4.99 -10.86
N ASN A 86 -28.98 -4.79 -10.36
CA ASN A 86 -29.69 -3.53 -10.50
C ASN A 86 -28.98 -2.49 -9.60
N TYR A 87 -27.99 -1.79 -10.17
CA TYR A 87 -27.21 -0.74 -9.49
C TYR A 87 -28.04 0.54 -9.41
N GLU A 88 -29.08 0.56 -8.56
CA GLU A 88 -29.73 1.82 -8.23
C GLU A 88 -28.94 2.50 -7.13
N TYR A 89 -28.25 3.59 -7.48
CA TYR A 89 -27.77 4.52 -6.47
C TYR A 89 -28.99 5.16 -5.80
N GLU A 90 -28.93 5.29 -4.47
CA GLU A 90 -30.02 5.92 -3.70
C GLU A 90 -30.12 7.43 -3.99
N CYS A 91 -28.98 8.05 -4.36
CA CYS A 91 -28.90 9.44 -4.75
C CYS A 91 -29.42 9.71 -6.16
N THR A 92 -29.90 10.94 -6.41
CA THR A 92 -30.38 11.37 -7.76
C THR A 92 -29.67 12.60 -8.30
N ASN A 93 -28.83 13.22 -7.48
CA ASN A 93 -28.08 14.43 -7.79
C ASN A 93 -26.91 14.61 -6.82
N ASN A 94 -26.02 15.56 -7.14
CA ASN A 94 -24.84 15.91 -6.36
C ASN A 94 -25.13 16.18 -4.87
N VAL A 95 -26.24 16.87 -4.56
CA VAL A 95 -26.57 17.22 -3.16
C VAL A 95 -26.96 15.98 -2.36
N SER A 96 -27.83 15.13 -2.91
CA SER A 96 -28.19 13.86 -2.25
C SER A 96 -26.98 12.94 -2.08
N ALA A 97 -26.12 12.84 -3.11
CA ALA A 97 -24.94 11.99 -3.07
C ALA A 97 -23.92 12.48 -2.02
N TYR A 98 -23.72 13.81 -1.92
CA TYR A 98 -22.89 14.40 -0.88
C TYR A 98 -23.35 14.03 0.53
N TYR A 99 -24.65 14.13 0.81
CA TYR A 99 -25.18 13.81 2.14
C TYR A 99 -25.17 12.31 2.44
N GLU A 100 -25.26 11.44 1.44
CA GLU A 100 -25.07 9.99 1.62
C GLU A 100 -23.61 9.68 1.99
N ILE A 101 -22.64 10.22 1.25
CA ILE A 101 -21.21 10.08 1.56
C ILE A 101 -20.91 10.64 2.96
N LEU A 102 -21.46 11.81 3.30
CA LEU A 102 -21.27 12.42 4.61
C LEU A 102 -21.88 11.55 5.73
N ALA A 103 -23.05 10.95 5.51
CA ALA A 103 -23.66 10.04 6.47
C ALA A 103 -22.80 8.78 6.68
N ASP A 104 -22.25 8.22 5.60
CA ASP A 104 -21.29 7.11 5.67
C ASP A 104 -20.03 7.52 6.44
N PHE A 105 -19.53 8.73 6.24
CA PHE A 105 -18.35 9.22 6.94
C PHE A 105 -18.60 9.45 8.43
N TYR A 106 -19.77 9.97 8.82
CA TYR A 106 -20.16 9.97 10.23
C TYR A 106 -20.25 8.56 10.81
N LYS A 107 -20.74 7.58 10.02
CA LYS A 107 -20.76 6.18 10.40
C LYS A 107 -19.34 5.63 10.59
N ILE A 108 -18.43 5.82 9.64
CA ILE A 108 -17.01 5.45 9.73
C ILE A 108 -16.38 6.07 10.98
N LYS A 109 -16.60 7.36 11.23
CA LYS A 109 -16.11 8.04 12.42
C LYS A 109 -16.62 7.38 13.71
N SER A 110 -17.91 7.03 13.75
CA SER A 110 -18.52 6.38 14.91
C SER A 110 -17.99 4.97 15.19
N MET A 111 -17.40 4.31 14.18
CA MET A 111 -16.77 2.99 14.30
C MET A 111 -15.32 3.05 14.81
N GLY A 112 -14.79 4.24 15.11
CA GLY A 112 -13.43 4.43 15.66
C GLY A 112 -12.37 4.85 14.64
N PHE A 113 -12.74 4.98 13.37
CA PHE A 113 -11.82 5.42 12.31
C PHE A 113 -11.59 6.94 12.36
N ASN A 114 -10.40 7.38 11.96
CA ASN A 114 -10.05 8.79 11.86
C ASN A 114 -9.59 9.20 10.45
N CYS A 115 -9.61 8.26 9.52
CA CYS A 115 -9.18 8.45 8.15
C CYS A 115 -9.97 7.55 7.19
N ILE A 116 -10.11 7.97 5.93
CA ILE A 116 -10.53 7.12 4.81
C ILE A 116 -9.43 7.06 3.77
N ARG A 117 -9.33 5.93 3.07
CA ARG A 117 -8.58 5.81 1.82
C ARG A 117 -9.57 5.66 0.68
N THR A 118 -9.43 6.50 -0.33
CA THR A 118 -10.34 6.50 -1.47
C THR A 118 -9.97 5.35 -2.40
N HIS A 119 -10.95 4.66 -2.96
CA HIS A 119 -10.75 3.71 -4.05
C HIS A 119 -11.66 4.09 -5.24
N ASN A 120 -11.26 3.74 -6.47
CA ASN A 120 -11.98 4.02 -7.73
C ASN A 120 -12.19 5.51 -8.14
N ILE A 121 -11.58 6.48 -7.46
CA ILE A 121 -11.71 7.91 -7.84
C ILE A 121 -10.56 8.41 -8.73
N GLY A 122 -9.41 7.72 -8.74
CA GLY A 122 -8.23 8.11 -9.50
C GLY A 122 -8.40 8.04 -11.03
N VAL A 123 -7.41 8.54 -11.76
CA VAL A 123 -7.35 8.34 -13.22
C VAL A 123 -6.85 6.93 -13.54
N TYR A 124 -7.27 6.40 -14.68
CA TYR A 124 -6.92 5.05 -15.10
C TYR A 124 -6.30 5.05 -16.50
N LYS A 125 -5.28 4.21 -16.69
CA LYS A 125 -4.68 3.95 -18.01
C LYS A 125 -4.97 2.52 -18.46
N ASP A 126 -5.55 2.40 -19.66
CA ASP A 126 -5.88 1.13 -20.34
C ASP A 126 -4.67 0.51 -21.07
N ASP A 127 -4.79 -0.81 -21.35
CA ASP A 127 -3.81 -1.72 -21.98
C ASP A 127 -2.87 -1.09 -23.05
N PRO A 128 -1.54 -1.31 -22.93
CA PRO A 128 -0.45 -0.66 -23.64
C PRO A 128 -0.03 -1.33 -24.97
N SER A 129 -0.77 -2.31 -25.48
CA SER A 129 -0.64 -2.73 -26.89
C SER A 129 -0.87 -1.57 -27.89
N LYS A 130 -1.36 -0.42 -27.41
CA LYS A 130 -1.45 0.87 -28.10
C LYS A 130 -0.33 1.81 -27.66
N THR A 131 0.85 1.66 -28.24
CA THR A 131 2.00 2.53 -27.96
C THR A 131 1.70 4.01 -28.29
N GLY A 132 2.14 4.94 -27.43
CA GLY A 132 2.21 6.37 -27.73
C GLY A 132 0.94 7.21 -27.52
N ILE A 133 -0.07 6.69 -26.82
CA ILE A 133 -1.28 7.48 -26.48
C ILE A 133 -1.07 8.14 -25.11
N ILE A 134 -0.87 9.46 -25.13
CA ILE A 134 -0.93 10.32 -23.94
C ILE A 134 -2.37 10.46 -23.44
N GLY A 135 -2.52 10.67 -22.15
CA GLY A 135 -3.78 10.80 -21.45
C GLY A 135 -4.22 9.54 -20.71
N PHE A 136 -5.32 9.74 -20.00
CA PHE A 136 -5.95 8.77 -19.12
C PHE A 136 -7.44 8.67 -19.43
N LYS A 137 -8.12 7.83 -18.67
CA LYS A 137 -9.57 7.74 -18.66
C LYS A 137 -10.09 7.76 -17.23
N HIS A 138 -11.38 8.05 -17.12
CA HIS A 138 -12.13 7.77 -15.90
C HIS A 138 -13.47 7.10 -16.27
N LEU A 139 -13.83 6.04 -15.56
CA LEU A 139 -15.09 5.35 -15.75
C LEU A 139 -16.20 6.11 -15.04
N CYS A 140 -17.22 6.52 -15.78
CA CYS A 140 -18.44 7.11 -15.26
C CYS A 140 -19.61 6.15 -15.47
N LEU A 141 -20.54 6.10 -14.51
CA LEU A 141 -21.67 5.17 -14.52
C LEU A 141 -23.02 5.89 -14.56
N LYS A 142 -24.00 5.30 -15.24
CA LYS A 142 -25.36 5.85 -15.26
C LYS A 142 -26.05 5.62 -13.91
N ASN A 143 -26.63 6.67 -13.35
CA ASN A 143 -27.25 6.65 -12.02
C ASN A 143 -28.47 5.72 -11.92
N LYS A 144 -29.18 5.52 -13.03
CA LYS A 144 -30.28 4.55 -13.14
C LYS A 144 -30.03 3.66 -14.33
N ILE A 145 -29.86 2.37 -14.06
CA ILE A 145 -29.69 1.32 -15.06
C ILE A 145 -31.03 0.60 -15.18
N PRO A 146 -31.80 0.78 -16.27
CA PRO A 146 -33.00 0.00 -16.50
C PRO A 146 -32.67 -1.50 -16.61
N ILE A 147 -33.51 -2.36 -16.02
CA ILE A 147 -33.36 -3.83 -16.00
C ILE A 147 -33.23 -4.42 -17.42
N ASP A 148 -33.76 -3.75 -18.44
CA ASP A 148 -33.80 -4.20 -19.83
C ASP A 148 -32.66 -3.66 -20.71
N GLN A 149 -31.74 -2.86 -20.16
CA GLN A 149 -30.69 -2.19 -20.93
C GLN A 149 -29.32 -2.87 -20.78
N ALA A 150 -28.69 -3.20 -21.92
CA ALA A 150 -27.38 -3.85 -21.96
C ALA A 150 -26.31 -3.03 -21.22
N TYR A 151 -25.47 -3.70 -20.42
CA TYR A 151 -24.38 -3.14 -19.61
C TYR A 151 -23.53 -2.06 -20.32
N HIS A 152 -23.33 -2.19 -21.63
CA HIS A 152 -22.56 -1.26 -22.45
C HIS A 152 -23.18 0.15 -22.56
N CYS A 153 -24.49 0.32 -22.40
CA CYS A 153 -25.12 1.66 -22.45
C CYS A 153 -25.09 2.41 -21.11
N CYS A 154 -24.61 1.77 -20.04
CA CYS A 154 -24.60 2.31 -18.68
C CYS A 154 -23.20 2.72 -18.18
N LYS A 155 -22.19 2.59 -19.05
CA LYS A 155 -20.81 3.00 -18.80
C LYS A 155 -20.39 4.06 -19.81
N ARG A 156 -19.63 5.04 -19.33
CA ARG A 156 -19.01 6.05 -20.18
C ARG A 156 -17.57 6.27 -19.72
N TYR A 157 -16.63 6.19 -20.64
CA TYR A 157 -15.23 6.52 -20.36
C TYR A 157 -14.96 7.95 -20.80
N GLU A 158 -14.59 8.80 -19.84
CA GLU A 158 -14.16 10.16 -20.14
C GLU A 158 -12.66 10.16 -20.42
N ASN A 159 -12.29 10.65 -21.61
CA ASN A 159 -10.88 10.78 -21.97
C ASN A 159 -10.30 12.03 -21.33
N ILE A 160 -9.19 11.86 -20.63
CA ILE A 160 -8.46 12.90 -19.93
C ILE A 160 -7.15 13.10 -20.67
N LEU A 161 -7.11 14.09 -21.56
CA LEU A 161 -5.94 14.40 -22.37
C LEU A 161 -5.22 15.66 -21.83
N PRO A 162 -3.89 15.77 -22.03
CA PRO A 162 -3.17 17.00 -21.72
C PRO A 162 -3.57 18.13 -22.68
N PRO A 163 -3.38 19.41 -22.30
CA PRO A 163 -2.81 19.86 -21.03
C PRO A 163 -3.83 19.78 -19.87
N TYR A 164 -3.46 19.06 -18.81
CA TYR A 164 -4.37 18.67 -17.71
C TYR A 164 -4.93 19.84 -16.90
N ASN A 165 -4.20 20.95 -16.83
CA ASN A 165 -4.63 22.18 -16.16
C ASN A 165 -5.81 22.88 -16.85
N THR A 166 -6.12 22.53 -18.10
CA THR A 166 -7.25 23.08 -18.87
C THR A 166 -8.25 22.02 -19.34
N ASN A 167 -7.99 20.74 -19.02
CA ASN A 167 -8.91 19.65 -19.35
C ASN A 167 -10.25 19.86 -18.64
N SER A 168 -11.34 19.94 -19.41
CA SER A 168 -12.67 20.29 -18.89
C SER A 168 -13.21 19.25 -17.90
N PHE A 169 -12.98 17.95 -18.14
CA PHE A 169 -13.42 16.91 -17.22
C PHE A 169 -12.65 16.99 -15.89
N ILE A 170 -11.32 17.19 -15.94
CA ILE A 170 -10.53 17.41 -14.71
C ILE A 170 -11.06 18.59 -13.92
N GLN A 171 -11.15 19.76 -14.56
CA GLN A 171 -11.43 21.02 -13.85
C GLN A 171 -12.87 21.13 -13.36
N ASN A 172 -13.84 20.56 -14.10
CA ASN A 172 -15.27 20.72 -13.82
C ASN A 172 -15.92 19.48 -13.18
N THR A 173 -15.29 18.30 -13.25
CA THR A 173 -15.88 17.05 -12.74
C THR A 173 -14.97 16.36 -11.72
N LEU A 174 -13.78 15.91 -12.12
CA LEU A 174 -12.93 15.08 -11.26
C LEU A 174 -12.43 15.83 -10.02
N PHE A 175 -11.84 17.02 -10.20
CA PHE A 175 -11.34 17.79 -9.06
C PHE A 175 -12.46 18.32 -8.15
N PRO A 176 -13.60 18.82 -8.67
CA PRO A 176 -14.75 19.10 -7.82
C PRO A 176 -15.28 17.89 -7.05
N SER A 177 -15.26 16.69 -7.66
CA SER A 177 -15.64 15.43 -6.99
C SER A 177 -14.70 15.09 -5.84
N ILE A 178 -13.38 15.17 -6.06
CA ILE A 178 -12.37 14.98 -5.01
C ILE A 178 -12.54 16.03 -3.90
N GLN A 179 -12.80 17.30 -4.25
CA GLN A 179 -13.06 18.34 -3.26
C GLN A 179 -14.30 18.04 -2.41
N ASN A 180 -15.37 17.50 -3.00
CA ASN A 180 -16.56 17.09 -2.26
C ASN A 180 -16.24 15.96 -1.27
N ILE A 181 -15.41 14.99 -1.66
CA ILE A 181 -14.92 13.93 -0.76
C ILE A 181 -14.12 14.55 0.40
N LEU A 182 -13.16 15.43 0.11
CA LEU A 182 -12.32 16.10 1.12
C LEU A 182 -13.16 16.93 2.10
N ASN A 183 -14.16 17.65 1.59
CA ASN A 183 -15.09 18.44 2.40
C ASN A 183 -15.93 17.55 3.31
N ALA A 184 -16.55 16.50 2.78
CA ALA A 184 -17.36 15.57 3.56
C ALA A 184 -16.51 14.89 4.65
N ALA A 185 -15.28 14.48 4.33
CA ALA A 185 -14.35 13.89 5.28
C ALA A 185 -14.00 14.88 6.40
N GLY A 186 -13.69 16.12 6.04
CA GLY A 186 -13.42 17.21 6.99
C GLY A 186 -14.59 17.50 7.92
N GLU A 187 -15.82 17.56 7.38
CA GLU A 187 -17.05 17.73 8.17
C GLU A 187 -17.27 16.59 9.17
N ALA A 188 -16.98 15.34 8.78
CA ALA A 188 -17.05 14.18 9.67
C ALA A 188 -15.85 14.05 10.63
N GLY A 189 -14.83 14.92 10.51
CA GLY A 189 -13.61 14.87 11.32
C GLY A 189 -12.69 13.69 10.96
N LEU A 190 -12.62 13.36 9.67
CA LEU A 190 -11.75 12.36 9.05
C LEU A 190 -10.67 13.03 8.18
N LYS A 191 -9.53 12.35 8.03
CA LYS A 191 -8.51 12.67 7.03
C LYS A 191 -8.64 11.77 5.80
N VAL A 192 -8.06 12.16 4.67
CA VAL A 192 -8.14 11.40 3.40
C VAL A 192 -6.76 10.98 2.92
N ILE A 193 -6.61 9.70 2.59
CA ILE A 193 -5.53 9.16 1.75
C ILE A 193 -6.12 9.01 0.34
N LEU A 194 -5.57 9.72 -0.64
CA LEU A 194 -6.16 9.86 -1.97
C LEU A 194 -5.42 9.01 -3.01
N ASP A 195 -6.12 8.04 -3.59
CA ASP A 195 -5.65 7.26 -4.72
C ASP A 195 -5.66 8.14 -5.99
N CYS A 196 -4.48 8.36 -6.55
CA CYS A 196 -4.31 9.31 -7.65
C CYS A 196 -4.53 8.67 -9.02
N GLY A 197 -4.20 7.38 -9.16
CA GLY A 197 -4.46 6.62 -10.37
C GLY A 197 -3.94 5.18 -10.32
N TYR A 198 -4.36 4.39 -11.32
CA TYR A 198 -4.10 2.95 -11.44
C TYR A 198 -4.05 2.52 -12.91
N GLY A 199 -3.75 1.24 -13.18
CA GLY A 199 -3.64 0.68 -14.53
C GLY A 199 -2.23 0.81 -15.13
N ASP A 200 -2.10 0.89 -16.45
CA ASP A 200 -0.81 0.83 -17.17
C ASP A 200 0.04 2.12 -17.10
N ILE A 201 0.00 2.86 -15.99
CA ILE A 201 0.67 4.17 -15.83
C ILE A 201 2.20 4.10 -15.80
N SER A 202 2.76 2.90 -15.65
CA SER A 202 4.21 2.65 -15.58
C SER A 202 4.73 1.78 -16.74
N HIS A 203 3.90 1.48 -17.74
CA HIS A 203 4.27 0.50 -18.75
C HIS A 203 5.40 1.00 -19.69
N HIS A 204 5.38 2.28 -20.06
CA HIS A 204 6.45 2.93 -20.84
C HIS A 204 6.91 4.25 -20.20
N ASP A 205 8.12 4.70 -20.57
CA ASP A 205 8.69 5.97 -20.09
C ASP A 205 7.77 7.18 -20.35
N VAL A 206 7.08 7.18 -21.50
CA VAL A 206 6.12 8.24 -21.85
C VAL A 206 4.89 8.23 -20.94
N ASP A 207 4.43 7.04 -20.51
CA ASP A 207 3.26 6.91 -19.64
C ASP A 207 3.59 7.43 -18.24
N ALA A 208 4.77 7.09 -17.73
CA ALA A 208 5.24 7.58 -16.44
C ALA A 208 5.44 9.11 -16.45
N SER A 209 5.99 9.68 -17.53
CA SER A 209 6.16 11.13 -17.69
C SER A 209 4.82 11.87 -17.79
N ASP A 210 3.89 11.33 -18.58
CA ASP A 210 2.56 11.91 -18.74
C ASP A 210 1.75 11.86 -17.43
N TYR A 211 1.95 10.81 -16.64
CA TYR A 211 1.36 10.71 -15.30
C TYR A 211 1.96 11.73 -14.32
N ALA A 212 3.26 12.00 -14.40
CA ALA A 212 3.89 13.06 -13.61
C ALA A 212 3.28 14.45 -13.91
N ASP A 213 2.98 14.75 -15.18
CA ASP A 213 2.33 16.00 -15.58
C ASP A 213 0.92 16.13 -14.96
N TYR A 214 0.15 15.04 -14.95
CA TYR A 214 -1.14 14.99 -14.28
C TYR A 214 -1.02 15.19 -12.76
N LEU A 215 -0.09 14.49 -12.11
CA LEU A 215 0.15 14.59 -10.67
C LEU A 215 0.53 16.02 -10.24
N SER A 216 1.33 16.74 -11.05
CA SER A 216 1.67 18.14 -10.78
C SER A 216 0.43 19.04 -10.73
N VAL A 217 -0.52 18.83 -11.64
CA VAL A 217 -1.78 19.58 -11.69
C VAL A 217 -2.70 19.21 -10.52
N LEU A 218 -2.76 17.93 -10.15
CA LEU A 218 -3.50 17.44 -8.98
C LEU A 218 -2.95 18.05 -7.68
N ALA A 219 -1.64 17.96 -7.45
CA ALA A 219 -0.98 18.55 -6.29
C ALA A 219 -1.22 20.05 -6.19
N ASN A 220 -1.05 20.79 -7.28
CA ASN A 220 -1.26 22.23 -7.25
C ASN A 220 -2.71 22.63 -6.89
N ARG A 221 -3.70 21.79 -7.26
CA ARG A 221 -5.10 22.02 -6.91
C ARG A 221 -5.36 21.87 -5.41
N PHE A 222 -4.78 20.84 -4.79
CA PHE A 222 -5.15 20.42 -3.42
C PHE A 222 -4.10 20.73 -2.34
N LYS A 223 -2.97 21.36 -2.66
CA LYS A 223 -1.86 21.67 -1.74
C LYS A 223 -2.19 22.39 -0.43
N ASN A 224 -3.34 23.04 -0.36
CA ASN A 224 -3.79 23.79 0.82
C ASN A 224 -4.92 23.09 1.57
N ASP A 225 -5.43 21.95 1.07
CA ASP A 225 -6.54 21.25 1.70
C ASP A 225 -6.04 20.38 2.86
N THR A 226 -6.16 20.91 4.06
CA THR A 226 -5.66 20.21 5.25
C THR A 226 -6.39 18.89 5.54
N ASN A 227 -7.53 18.57 4.92
CA ASN A 227 -8.21 17.29 5.12
C ASN A 227 -7.51 16.15 4.35
N LEU A 228 -6.72 16.48 3.34
CA LEU A 228 -5.82 15.54 2.70
C LEU A 228 -4.67 15.20 3.66
N LEU A 229 -4.36 13.91 3.78
CA LEU A 229 -3.21 13.38 4.53
C LEU A 229 -2.09 13.05 3.57
N ALA A 230 -2.41 12.26 2.54
CA ALA A 230 -1.43 11.76 1.60
C ALA A 230 -2.00 11.50 0.21
N TYR A 231 -1.12 11.56 -0.79
CA TYR A 231 -1.32 11.01 -2.12
C TYR A 231 -0.81 9.56 -2.17
N VAL A 232 -1.64 8.64 -2.66
CA VAL A 232 -1.18 7.34 -3.14
C VAL A 232 -0.94 7.50 -4.63
N TYR A 233 0.32 7.60 -5.04
CA TYR A 233 0.62 7.83 -6.46
C TYR A 233 0.36 6.57 -7.33
N ILE A 234 0.26 5.39 -6.73
CA ILE A 234 0.10 4.12 -7.44
C ILE A 234 -0.45 3.07 -6.50
N GLU A 235 -1.40 2.32 -7.03
CA GLU A 235 -2.12 1.28 -6.33
C GLU A 235 -1.69 -0.09 -6.84
N GLU A 236 -1.36 -0.98 -5.91
CA GLU A 236 -0.99 -2.39 -6.10
C GLU A 236 -0.16 -2.69 -7.35
N PRO A 237 1.03 -2.11 -7.47
CA PRO A 237 1.77 -2.07 -8.72
C PRO A 237 2.37 -3.42 -9.13
N SER A 238 2.27 -4.45 -8.28
CA SER A 238 2.70 -5.80 -8.61
C SER A 238 1.65 -6.63 -9.37
N TYR A 239 0.43 -6.12 -9.59
CA TYR A 239 -0.60 -6.79 -10.41
C TYR A 239 -0.46 -6.52 -11.93
N SER A 240 -1.24 -7.25 -12.74
CA SER A 240 -0.98 -7.76 -14.11
C SER A 240 -0.67 -6.77 -15.26
N HIS A 241 -0.42 -5.50 -14.96
CA HIS A 241 -0.26 -4.43 -15.96
C HIS A 241 0.99 -3.57 -15.71
N GLN A 242 1.64 -3.75 -14.56
CA GLN A 242 2.82 -3.00 -14.14
C GLN A 242 4.02 -3.91 -13.78
N GLN A 243 3.93 -5.19 -14.17
CA GLN A 243 4.95 -6.21 -13.93
C GLN A 243 6.13 -6.10 -14.92
N GLY A 244 7.28 -6.62 -14.50
CA GLY A 244 8.46 -6.74 -15.37
C GLY A 244 9.37 -5.51 -15.41
N LEU A 245 9.04 -4.46 -14.66
CA LEU A 245 9.97 -3.36 -14.41
C LEU A 245 11.12 -3.83 -13.53
N ASN A 246 12.34 -3.45 -13.89
CA ASN A 246 13.47 -3.61 -12.98
C ASN A 246 13.48 -2.49 -11.93
N LYS A 247 14.19 -2.71 -10.84
CA LYS A 247 14.26 -1.78 -9.71
C LYS A 247 14.82 -0.40 -10.08
N GLU A 248 15.73 -0.31 -11.06
CA GLU A 248 16.23 0.98 -11.55
C GLU A 248 15.12 1.81 -12.19
N LYS A 249 14.25 1.18 -12.99
CA LYS A 249 13.14 1.85 -13.65
C LYS A 249 12.05 2.27 -12.66
N VAL A 250 11.73 1.42 -11.69
CA VAL A 250 10.85 1.78 -10.55
C VAL A 250 11.41 2.98 -9.80
N CYS A 251 12.72 3.00 -9.52
CA CYS A 251 13.40 4.15 -8.93
C CYS A 251 13.22 5.41 -9.79
N GLN A 252 13.44 5.35 -11.10
CA GLN A 252 13.25 6.52 -11.97
C GLN A 252 11.81 7.06 -11.96
N TYR A 253 10.81 6.17 -12.03
CA TYR A 253 9.40 6.57 -12.09
C TYR A 253 8.90 7.13 -10.77
N THR A 254 9.18 6.45 -9.67
CA THR A 254 8.75 6.92 -8.34
C THR A 254 9.43 8.23 -7.96
N GLN A 255 10.69 8.46 -8.39
CA GLN A 255 11.32 9.77 -8.29
C GLN A 255 10.51 10.85 -9.01
N MET A 256 10.20 10.59 -10.29
CA MET A 256 9.53 11.53 -11.17
C MET A 256 8.15 11.93 -10.62
N TRP A 257 7.37 10.95 -10.16
CA TRP A 257 6.04 11.18 -9.60
C TRP A 257 6.09 11.90 -8.26
N TYR A 258 7.00 11.49 -7.37
CA TYR A 258 7.20 12.17 -6.09
C TYR A 258 7.62 13.63 -6.29
N ASP A 259 8.58 13.89 -7.19
CA ASP A 259 9.09 15.24 -7.46
C ASP A 259 8.03 16.11 -8.13
N ALA A 260 7.20 15.57 -9.02
CA ALA A 260 6.08 16.30 -9.62
C ALA A 260 5.03 16.73 -8.58
N LEU A 261 4.70 15.85 -7.63
CA LEU A 261 3.81 16.19 -6.51
C LEU A 261 4.46 17.25 -5.60
N LYS A 262 5.69 17.02 -5.12
CA LYS A 262 6.36 17.92 -4.16
C LYS A 262 6.74 19.28 -4.74
N ALA A 263 6.94 19.39 -6.06
CA ALA A 263 7.17 20.68 -6.72
C ALA A 263 5.96 21.62 -6.58
N SER A 264 4.75 21.06 -6.55
CA SER A 264 3.49 21.80 -6.44
C SER A 264 2.94 21.84 -5.00
N ASP A 265 3.23 20.80 -4.21
CA ASP A 265 2.70 20.60 -2.86
C ASP A 265 3.76 20.08 -1.88
N THR A 266 4.26 20.99 -1.05
CA THR A 266 5.26 20.66 -0.03
C THR A 266 4.66 20.13 1.28
N ASN A 267 3.33 20.14 1.43
CA ASN A 267 2.67 19.91 2.71
C ASN A 267 2.22 18.46 2.91
N HIS A 268 1.60 17.85 1.89
CA HIS A 268 1.02 16.51 2.02
C HIS A 268 2.05 15.40 1.84
N LEU A 269 1.80 14.26 2.49
CA LEU A 269 2.65 13.08 2.40
C LEU A 269 2.41 12.31 1.09
N ILE A 270 3.37 11.47 0.69
CA ILE A 270 3.28 10.65 -0.53
C ILE A 270 3.56 9.19 -0.18
N THR A 271 2.71 8.30 -0.66
CA THR A 271 2.79 6.85 -0.45
C THR A 271 2.51 6.03 -1.73
N ALA A 272 2.66 4.71 -1.63
CA ALA A 272 2.31 3.72 -2.63
C ALA A 272 1.55 2.55 -1.96
N GLY A 273 0.47 2.10 -2.59
CA GLY A 273 -0.28 0.91 -2.19
C GLY A 273 0.44 -0.36 -2.62
N GLY A 274 1.27 -0.93 -1.75
CA GLY A 274 1.98 -2.18 -2.08
C GLY A 274 1.07 -3.41 -2.04
N CYS A 275 1.43 -4.50 -2.71
CA CYS A 275 0.74 -5.79 -2.60
C CYS A 275 1.16 -6.61 -1.35
N ALA A 276 2.11 -6.11 -0.54
CA ALA A 276 2.69 -6.70 0.69
C ALA A 276 3.32 -8.09 0.58
N ASP A 277 3.11 -8.77 -0.53
CA ASP A 277 3.77 -10.01 -0.86
C ASP A 277 5.21 -9.76 -1.34
N PHE A 278 5.89 -10.85 -1.62
CA PHE A 278 7.24 -10.81 -2.16
C PHE A 278 7.32 -10.26 -3.59
N ALA A 279 6.18 -10.01 -4.27
CA ALA A 279 6.19 -9.43 -5.61
C ALA A 279 6.65 -7.97 -5.58
N ASP A 280 6.36 -7.24 -4.49
CA ASP A 280 6.89 -5.90 -4.29
C ASP A 280 8.43 -5.92 -4.16
N ILE A 281 9.00 -6.88 -3.43
CA ILE A 281 10.47 -6.99 -3.28
C ILE A 281 11.16 -7.29 -4.62
N ASP A 282 10.47 -7.94 -5.57
CA ASP A 282 11.01 -8.27 -6.89
C ASP A 282 11.26 -7.00 -7.72
N SER A 283 10.36 -6.02 -7.63
CA SER A 283 10.38 -4.81 -8.47
C SER A 283 10.04 -3.53 -7.70
N TRP A 284 8.85 -3.45 -7.13
CA TRP A 284 8.31 -2.32 -6.36
C TRP A 284 8.79 -2.26 -4.91
N ASP A 285 10.10 -2.37 -4.73
CA ASP A 285 10.72 -2.53 -3.42
C ASP A 285 10.77 -1.17 -2.68
N PRO A 286 10.22 -1.06 -1.45
CA PRO A 286 10.14 0.21 -0.72
C PRO A 286 11.50 0.84 -0.39
N THR A 287 12.62 0.12 -0.51
CA THR A 287 13.95 0.74 -0.41
C THR A 287 14.36 1.53 -1.65
N PHE A 288 13.71 1.29 -2.78
CA PHE A 288 13.96 1.91 -4.09
C PHE A 288 12.87 2.91 -4.49
N MET A 289 11.73 2.90 -3.80
CA MET A 289 10.66 3.86 -4.05
C MET A 289 10.92 5.17 -3.31
N LYS A 290 10.69 6.31 -3.98
CA LYS A 290 10.73 7.62 -3.33
C LYS A 290 9.38 7.93 -2.66
N LEU A 291 9.31 7.72 -1.35
CA LEU A 291 8.11 7.75 -0.50
C LEU A 291 8.34 8.43 0.84
N ASP A 292 7.33 9.16 1.33
CA ASP A 292 7.31 9.64 2.73
C ASP A 292 7.00 8.49 3.69
N PHE A 293 6.07 7.61 3.33
CA PHE A 293 5.74 6.37 4.03
C PHE A 293 5.24 5.31 3.05
N TYR A 294 5.17 4.05 3.45
CA TYR A 294 4.69 2.94 2.61
C TYR A 294 3.40 2.32 3.14
N SER A 295 2.48 1.91 2.25
CA SER A 295 1.16 1.38 2.64
C SER A 295 0.83 0.06 1.94
N PRO A 296 1.47 -1.07 2.30
CA PRO A 296 1.24 -2.36 1.66
C PRO A 296 -0.01 -3.10 2.16
N HIS A 297 -0.53 -3.99 1.31
CA HIS A 297 -1.81 -4.69 1.45
C HIS A 297 -1.64 -6.15 1.88
N PHE A 298 -2.05 -6.49 3.09
CA PHE A 298 -1.88 -7.84 3.63
C PHE A 298 -3.20 -8.58 3.64
N TYR A 299 -3.32 -9.70 2.94
CA TYR A 299 -4.54 -10.50 2.93
C TYR A 299 -4.29 -11.97 3.29
N PRO A 300 -5.18 -12.61 4.08
CA PRO A 300 -5.09 -14.03 4.35
C PRO A 300 -5.37 -14.82 3.07
N HIS A 301 -4.31 -15.41 2.52
CA HIS A 301 -4.46 -16.32 1.38
C HIS A 301 -4.87 -17.71 1.88
N THR A 302 -5.99 -18.21 1.34
CA THR A 302 -6.29 -19.63 1.29
C THR A 302 -5.40 -20.28 0.26
N LEU A 303 -4.66 -21.31 0.65
CA LEU A 303 -3.81 -22.03 -0.28
C LEU A 303 -4.59 -23.23 -0.81
N SER A 304 -4.57 -23.45 -2.12
CA SER A 304 -5.30 -24.55 -2.78
C SER A 304 -5.04 -25.91 -2.12
N TYR A 305 -3.81 -26.14 -1.65
CA TYR A 305 -3.45 -27.38 -0.97
C TYR A 305 -4.06 -27.56 0.43
N GLU A 306 -4.47 -26.47 1.10
CA GLU A 306 -5.19 -26.50 2.39
C GLU A 306 -6.63 -27.05 2.21
N TYR A 307 -7.05 -27.41 0.99
CA TYR A 307 -8.38 -27.99 0.69
C TYR A 307 -8.28 -29.33 -0.04
N GLU A 308 -7.41 -29.42 -1.05
CA GLU A 308 -7.35 -30.57 -1.96
C GLU A 308 -6.98 -31.91 -1.29
N ASN A 309 -6.45 -31.88 -0.06
CA ASN A 309 -5.92 -33.07 0.62
C ASN A 309 -6.61 -33.39 1.96
N GLY A 310 -7.80 -32.81 2.22
CA GLY A 310 -8.54 -33.07 3.46
C GLY A 310 -7.91 -32.50 4.73
N LEU A 311 -6.89 -31.65 4.60
CA LEU A 311 -6.47 -30.75 5.67
C LEU A 311 -7.51 -29.63 5.77
N PRO A 312 -7.90 -29.17 6.96
CA PRO A 312 -8.76 -28.00 7.08
C PRO A 312 -7.92 -26.73 6.92
N TYR A 313 -8.40 -25.76 6.14
CA TYR A 313 -7.90 -24.39 6.22
C TYR A 313 -7.83 -23.93 7.67
N SER A 314 -6.69 -23.34 8.04
CA SER A 314 -6.46 -22.82 9.39
C SER A 314 -6.36 -21.30 9.34
N PRO A 315 -7.41 -20.56 9.78
CA PRO A 315 -7.35 -19.12 9.93
C PRO A 315 -6.17 -18.66 10.81
N THR A 316 -5.75 -19.50 11.76
CA THR A 316 -4.61 -19.22 12.64
C THR A 316 -3.28 -19.26 11.88
N GLU A 317 -3.10 -20.24 10.99
CA GLU A 317 -1.89 -20.31 10.17
C GLU A 317 -1.83 -19.16 9.16
N ALA A 318 -2.95 -18.83 8.52
CA ALA A 318 -3.06 -17.65 7.64
C ALA A 318 -2.72 -16.35 8.38
N LEU A 319 -3.25 -16.16 9.60
CA LEU A 319 -2.91 -15.02 10.45
C LEU A 319 -1.41 -14.98 10.80
N ASN A 320 -0.81 -16.12 11.12
CA ASN A 320 0.60 -16.17 11.47
C ASN A 320 1.51 -15.87 10.26
N ARG A 321 1.13 -16.31 9.05
CA ARG A 321 1.84 -15.95 7.80
C ARG A 321 1.88 -14.44 7.59
N ILE A 322 0.72 -13.79 7.67
CA ILE A 322 0.62 -12.32 7.53
C ILE A 322 1.40 -11.60 8.61
N LYS A 323 1.32 -12.06 9.87
CA LYS A 323 2.16 -11.48 10.94
C LYS A 323 3.65 -11.63 10.64
N GLY A 324 4.05 -12.72 9.98
CA GLY A 324 5.42 -12.92 9.51
C GLY A 324 5.81 -11.89 8.45
N GLU A 325 4.96 -11.66 7.47
CA GLU A 325 5.16 -10.65 6.41
C GLU A 325 5.22 -9.23 6.99
N MET A 326 4.31 -8.87 7.90
CA MET A 326 4.31 -7.59 8.61
C MET A 326 5.59 -7.39 9.44
N LEU A 327 6.05 -8.44 10.14
CA LEU A 327 7.28 -8.38 10.92
C LEU A 327 8.51 -8.25 10.00
N TRP A 328 8.53 -8.97 8.88
CA TRP A 328 9.58 -8.82 7.88
C TRP A 328 9.61 -7.39 7.35
N LEU A 329 8.45 -6.83 6.99
CA LEU A 329 8.35 -5.45 6.50
C LEU A 329 8.87 -4.45 7.55
N HIS A 330 8.45 -4.56 8.81
CA HIS A 330 8.92 -3.66 9.87
C HIS A 330 10.45 -3.56 9.93
N ARG A 331 11.12 -4.69 9.70
CA ARG A 331 12.57 -4.85 9.83
C ARG A 331 13.34 -4.42 8.58
N ASN A 332 12.68 -4.40 7.42
CA ASN A 332 13.31 -4.17 6.13
C ASN A 332 12.80 -2.91 5.40
N CYS A 333 11.67 -2.34 5.82
CA CYS A 333 11.13 -1.11 5.24
C CYS A 333 11.85 0.10 5.85
N PRO A 334 12.51 0.95 5.03
CA PRO A 334 13.32 2.08 5.51
C PRO A 334 12.49 3.35 5.76
N VAL A 335 11.18 3.28 5.57
CA VAL A 335 10.24 4.37 5.80
C VAL A 335 9.26 4.01 6.91
N PRO A 336 8.56 5.00 7.50
CA PRO A 336 7.34 4.71 8.23
C PRO A 336 6.40 3.92 7.34
N TRP A 337 5.59 3.04 7.92
CA TRP A 337 4.66 2.23 7.13
C TRP A 337 3.35 2.05 7.88
N ILE A 338 2.27 1.95 7.11
CA ILE A 338 0.94 1.58 7.62
C ILE A 338 0.52 0.29 6.93
N VAL A 339 -0.39 -0.46 7.52
CA VAL A 339 -1.18 -1.40 6.70
C VAL A 339 -2.03 -0.56 5.75
N GLY A 340 -1.80 -0.66 4.45
CA GLY A 340 -2.54 0.08 3.42
C GLY A 340 -3.92 -0.52 3.14
N GLU A 341 -3.98 -1.85 3.17
CA GLU A 341 -5.22 -2.62 3.19
C GLU A 341 -5.00 -3.94 3.93
N THR A 342 -6.05 -4.41 4.57
CA THR A 342 -6.17 -5.80 5.01
C THR A 342 -7.62 -6.10 5.26
N GLY A 343 -8.01 -7.36 5.18
CA GLY A 343 -9.36 -7.81 5.47
C GLY A 343 -9.35 -9.27 5.88
N PHE A 344 -10.48 -9.71 6.39
CA PHE A 344 -10.75 -11.13 6.62
C PHE A 344 -12.18 -11.37 6.19
N SER A 345 -12.36 -12.17 5.16
CA SER A 345 -13.67 -12.40 4.58
C SER A 345 -14.53 -13.25 5.51
N ALA A 346 -15.70 -12.72 5.90
CA ALA A 346 -16.71 -13.43 6.65
C ALA A 346 -18.10 -12.81 6.42
N THR A 347 -19.07 -13.64 6.07
CA THR A 347 -20.49 -13.26 5.90
C THR A 347 -21.40 -14.34 6.51
N ASP A 348 -22.54 -13.92 7.06
CA ASP A 348 -23.62 -14.80 7.54
C ASP A 348 -24.91 -14.72 6.70
N ASP A 349 -24.89 -13.90 5.65
CA ASP A 349 -25.94 -13.61 4.71
C ASP A 349 -25.41 -13.71 3.27
N PHE A 350 -25.70 -14.83 2.60
CA PHE A 350 -25.27 -15.02 1.23
C PHE A 350 -26.45 -14.99 0.27
N TYR A 351 -26.31 -14.22 -0.79
CA TYR A 351 -27.29 -14.20 -1.86
C TYR A 351 -27.05 -15.33 -2.87
N ARG A 352 -28.05 -16.21 -3.07
CA ARG A 352 -28.01 -17.28 -4.08
C ARG A 352 -28.93 -16.93 -5.27
N PRO A 353 -28.39 -16.54 -6.44
CA PRO A 353 -29.21 -16.30 -7.64
C PRO A 353 -29.78 -17.59 -8.27
N TYR A 354 -29.40 -18.77 -7.78
CA TYR A 354 -29.82 -20.04 -8.37
C TYR A 354 -31.17 -20.47 -7.77
N LEU A 355 -32.15 -20.67 -8.66
CA LEU A 355 -33.51 -21.25 -8.44
C LEU A 355 -34.68 -20.26 -8.34
N GLY A 356 -34.54 -19.01 -8.79
CA GLY A 356 -35.66 -18.06 -8.86
C GLY A 356 -36.18 -17.58 -7.50
N ASP A 357 -35.42 -17.85 -6.44
CA ASP A 357 -35.64 -17.33 -5.09
C ASP A 357 -34.70 -16.14 -4.88
N TYR A 358 -35.24 -14.93 -5.01
CA TYR A 358 -34.53 -13.67 -4.86
C TYR A 358 -34.54 -13.22 -3.40
N SER A 359 -34.10 -14.10 -2.49
CA SER A 359 -34.07 -13.83 -1.06
C SER A 359 -32.68 -13.96 -0.47
N TRP A 360 -32.42 -13.12 0.53
CA TRP A 360 -31.28 -13.27 1.42
C TRP A 360 -31.47 -14.55 2.21
N THR A 361 -30.76 -15.60 1.82
CA THR A 361 -30.74 -16.83 2.61
C THR A 361 -29.64 -16.71 3.65
N PRO A 362 -29.95 -16.71 4.96
CA PRO A 362 -28.93 -16.91 5.98
C PRO A 362 -28.20 -18.21 5.64
N LYS A 363 -26.94 -18.08 5.26
CA LYS A 363 -26.13 -19.22 4.87
C LYS A 363 -24.74 -18.94 5.40
N THR A 364 -24.31 -19.82 6.29
CA THR A 364 -22.91 -19.86 6.67
C THR A 364 -22.10 -20.21 5.42
N VAL A 365 -21.37 -19.23 4.91
CA VAL A 365 -20.32 -19.46 3.94
C VAL A 365 -19.10 -19.92 4.72
N THR A 366 -18.48 -21.00 4.27
CA THR A 366 -17.29 -21.56 4.89
C THR A 366 -16.13 -21.47 3.91
N PRO A 367 -14.90 -21.55 4.41
CA PRO A 367 -13.74 -21.64 3.52
C PRO A 367 -13.90 -22.79 2.50
N PRO A 368 -13.47 -22.62 1.23
CA PRO A 368 -12.60 -21.56 0.71
C PRO A 368 -13.31 -20.27 0.23
N ASP A 369 -14.64 -20.27 0.18
CA ASP A 369 -15.42 -19.15 -0.37
C ASP A 369 -15.25 -17.86 0.46
N VAL A 370 -14.92 -18.00 1.75
CA VAL A 370 -14.54 -16.92 2.69
C VAL A 370 -13.35 -17.39 3.55
N ASP A 371 -12.78 -16.50 4.37
CA ASP A 371 -11.69 -16.88 5.29
C ASP A 371 -12.21 -17.51 6.58
N GLY A 372 -13.44 -17.20 7.00
CA GLY A 372 -14.02 -17.81 8.18
C GLY A 372 -15.35 -17.21 8.58
N ASN A 373 -15.66 -17.25 9.87
CA ASN A 373 -16.89 -16.67 10.43
C ASN A 373 -16.67 -15.26 11.01
N LEU A 374 -17.77 -14.58 11.35
CA LEU A 374 -17.75 -13.21 11.86
C LEU A 374 -16.96 -13.03 13.16
N SER A 375 -16.92 -14.05 14.03
CA SER A 375 -16.09 -14.00 15.25
C SER A 375 -14.60 -14.09 14.91
N GLN A 376 -14.24 -14.86 13.89
CA GLN A 376 -12.86 -14.96 13.40
C GLN A 376 -12.43 -13.67 12.69
N GLN A 377 -13.31 -13.01 11.95
CA GLN A 377 -13.05 -11.68 11.40
C GLN A 377 -12.75 -10.65 12.49
N ALA A 378 -13.56 -10.61 13.56
CA ALA A 378 -13.33 -9.72 14.70
C ALA A 378 -12.00 -10.03 15.41
N ALA A 379 -11.69 -11.32 15.60
CA ALA A 379 -10.44 -11.76 16.19
C ALA A 379 -9.23 -11.39 15.30
N TYR A 380 -9.35 -11.55 13.98
CA TYR A 380 -8.32 -11.18 13.02
C TYR A 380 -7.99 -9.68 13.09
N ALA A 381 -9.01 -8.82 13.05
CA ALA A 381 -8.83 -7.38 13.17
C ALA A 381 -8.15 -7.01 14.50
N THR A 382 -8.63 -7.55 15.62
CA THR A 382 -8.02 -7.29 16.95
C THR A 382 -6.56 -7.74 17.00
N ASN A 383 -6.26 -8.92 16.44
CA ASN A 383 -4.91 -9.48 16.46
C ASN A 383 -3.93 -8.67 15.60
N THR A 384 -4.34 -8.28 14.39
CA THR A 384 -3.47 -7.56 13.46
C THR A 384 -3.31 -6.09 13.86
N LEU A 385 -4.37 -5.41 14.32
CA LEU A 385 -4.28 -4.06 14.88
C LEU A 385 -3.25 -3.97 16.02
N ASN A 386 -3.37 -4.87 17.01
CA ASN A 386 -2.44 -4.89 18.14
C ASN A 386 -1.02 -5.26 17.70
N PHE A 387 -0.89 -6.25 16.81
CA PHE A 387 0.42 -6.69 16.33
C PHE A 387 1.16 -5.59 15.58
N VAL A 388 0.49 -4.90 14.65
CA VAL A 388 1.07 -3.78 13.88
C VAL A 388 1.54 -2.67 14.82
N ARG A 389 0.74 -2.29 15.82
CA ARG A 389 1.18 -1.36 16.87
C ARG A 389 2.42 -1.86 17.62
N ASP A 390 2.39 -3.11 18.07
CA ASP A 390 3.45 -3.67 18.93
C ASP A 390 4.80 -3.83 18.20
N ILE A 391 4.76 -4.08 16.89
CA ILE A 391 5.97 -4.05 16.04
C ILE A 391 6.31 -2.62 15.57
N GLY A 392 5.59 -1.58 15.98
CA GLY A 392 5.92 -0.19 15.66
C GLY A 392 5.49 0.28 14.25
N GLY A 393 4.50 -0.37 13.64
CA GLY A 393 3.81 0.16 12.46
C GLY A 393 3.06 1.44 12.79
N SER A 394 3.03 2.37 11.84
CA SER A 394 2.64 3.77 12.02
C SER A 394 1.14 4.03 11.83
N GLY A 395 0.36 3.02 11.43
CA GLY A 395 -1.06 3.13 11.11
C GLY A 395 -1.63 1.83 10.56
N TYR A 396 -2.95 1.79 10.38
CA TYR A 396 -3.66 0.59 9.97
C TYR A 396 -4.89 0.92 9.12
N SER A 397 -5.12 0.16 8.06
CA SER A 397 -6.25 0.33 7.15
C SER A 397 -7.03 -0.97 6.98
N TRP A 398 -8.35 -0.89 6.97
CA TRP A 398 -9.25 -2.03 6.79
C TRP A 398 -9.99 -1.96 5.45
N TRP A 399 -9.98 -3.07 4.72
CA TRP A 399 -10.81 -3.31 3.56
C TRP A 399 -12.03 -4.14 3.97
N ASN A 400 -13.27 -3.65 3.82
CA ASN A 400 -13.69 -2.31 3.38
C ASN A 400 -14.90 -1.81 4.21
N TYR A 401 -15.46 -0.65 3.85
CA TYR A 401 -16.58 -0.04 4.60
C TYR A 401 -17.81 -0.94 4.75
N GLN A 402 -18.27 -1.54 3.66
CA GLN A 402 -19.52 -2.31 3.62
C GLN A 402 -19.38 -3.43 2.59
N GLU A 403 -20.00 -4.58 2.86
CA GLU A 403 -20.04 -5.69 1.90
C GLU A 403 -20.50 -5.20 0.53
N ASN A 404 -19.81 -5.65 -0.52
CA ASN A 404 -20.08 -5.27 -1.91
C ASN A 404 -20.60 -6.47 -2.71
N TRP A 405 -20.69 -6.33 -4.04
CA TRP A 405 -21.35 -7.30 -4.94
C TRP A 405 -20.39 -7.81 -6.03
N TRP A 406 -19.15 -8.14 -5.67
CA TRP A 406 -18.11 -8.59 -6.59
C TRP A 406 -17.99 -10.11 -6.62
N ASN A 407 -17.62 -10.72 -5.49
CA ASN A 407 -17.51 -12.16 -5.31
C ASN A 407 -17.51 -12.51 -3.81
N PRO A 408 -17.89 -13.74 -3.42
CA PRO A 408 -18.12 -14.10 -2.02
C PRO A 408 -16.96 -13.76 -1.07
N ARG A 409 -15.73 -13.91 -1.55
CA ARG A 409 -14.52 -13.65 -0.76
C ARG A 409 -14.31 -12.15 -0.56
N ASP A 410 -14.38 -11.34 -1.61
CA ASP A 410 -14.16 -9.91 -1.49
C ASP A 410 -15.34 -9.20 -0.82
N ASP A 411 -16.56 -9.69 -1.05
CA ASP A 411 -17.80 -9.19 -0.46
C ASP A 411 -17.75 -9.28 1.07
N GLY A 412 -17.30 -10.43 1.60
CA GLY A 412 -17.31 -10.70 3.04
C GLY A 412 -16.36 -9.85 3.89
N MET A 413 -15.51 -9.00 3.31
CA MET A 413 -14.54 -8.20 4.06
C MET A 413 -15.12 -6.92 4.68
N GLY A 414 -16.32 -6.50 4.26
CA GLY A 414 -16.96 -5.28 4.74
C GLY A 414 -17.20 -5.25 6.25
N LEU A 415 -17.06 -4.07 6.87
CA LEU A 415 -17.39 -3.82 8.30
C LEU A 415 -18.89 -3.88 8.56
N LEU A 416 -19.67 -3.50 7.55
CA LEU A 416 -21.13 -3.46 7.56
C LEU A 416 -21.67 -4.54 6.63
N ARG A 417 -22.80 -5.15 7.00
CA ARG A 417 -23.55 -6.05 6.12
C ARG A 417 -24.11 -5.33 4.90
N HIS A 418 -24.56 -6.07 3.89
CA HIS A 418 -25.39 -5.48 2.83
C HIS A 418 -26.64 -4.79 3.40
N GLY A 419 -27.11 -3.74 2.73
CA GLY A 419 -28.37 -3.07 3.07
C GLY A 419 -28.22 -1.68 3.66
N ASN A 420 -29.26 -1.23 4.37
CA ASN A 420 -29.39 0.17 4.79
C ASN A 420 -28.79 0.42 6.17
N LEU A 421 -28.07 1.54 6.33
CA LEU A 421 -27.42 1.94 7.58
C LEU A 421 -28.38 2.12 8.77
N THR A 422 -29.68 2.31 8.50
CA THR A 422 -30.71 2.43 9.54
C THR A 422 -31.08 1.10 10.18
N ASP A 423 -30.61 -0.04 9.64
CA ASP A 423 -30.81 -1.34 10.27
C ASP A 423 -29.93 -1.47 11.53
N SER A 424 -30.59 -1.78 12.65
CA SER A 424 -29.94 -2.01 13.95
C SER A 424 -28.86 -3.11 13.93
N ASN A 425 -28.92 -4.05 12.98
CA ASN A 425 -27.98 -5.17 12.85
C ASN A 425 -26.96 -5.00 11.71
N ILE A 426 -26.84 -3.81 11.12
CA ILE A 426 -25.93 -3.58 9.98
C ILE A 426 -24.46 -3.75 10.36
N ASN A 427 -24.08 -3.49 11.62
CA ASN A 427 -22.70 -3.66 12.09
C ASN A 427 -22.34 -5.14 12.22
N LYS A 428 -21.22 -5.55 11.64
CA LYS A 428 -20.60 -6.84 11.96
C LYS A 428 -19.83 -6.76 13.29
N PRO A 429 -19.59 -7.90 13.97
CA PRO A 429 -18.81 -7.95 15.22
C PRO A 429 -17.43 -7.30 15.13
N VAL A 430 -16.79 -7.30 13.95
CA VAL A 430 -15.48 -6.68 13.71
C VAL A 430 -15.46 -5.17 14.02
N VAL A 431 -16.60 -4.47 13.91
CA VAL A 431 -16.71 -3.04 14.25
C VAL A 431 -16.30 -2.78 15.72
N ASN A 432 -16.62 -3.71 16.62
CA ASN A 432 -16.24 -3.58 18.02
C ASN A 432 -14.71 -3.65 18.24
N SER A 433 -13.97 -4.29 17.34
CA SER A 433 -12.50 -4.33 17.39
C SER A 433 -11.92 -2.93 17.20
N PHE A 434 -12.55 -2.09 16.35
CA PHE A 434 -12.10 -0.72 16.08
C PHE A 434 -12.64 0.29 17.10
N ILE A 435 -13.91 0.18 17.52
CA ILE A 435 -14.49 1.06 18.56
C ILE A 435 -13.71 0.96 19.87
N ASN A 436 -13.30 -0.26 20.25
CA ASN A 436 -12.55 -0.50 21.49
C ASN A 436 -11.04 -0.25 21.34
N TYR A 437 -10.56 0.08 20.14
CA TYR A 437 -9.15 0.35 19.92
C TYR A 437 -8.79 1.77 20.37
N PRO A 438 -7.86 1.94 21.32
CA PRO A 438 -7.44 3.27 21.77
C PRO A 438 -6.77 4.06 20.63
N ASN A 439 -7.12 5.34 20.50
CA ASN A 439 -6.54 6.24 19.51
C ASN A 439 -6.22 7.62 20.16
N PRO A 440 -4.93 7.99 20.31
CA PRO A 440 -3.74 7.26 19.85
C PRO A 440 -3.56 5.92 20.61
N PRO A 441 -2.92 4.93 19.98
CA PRO A 441 -2.68 3.64 20.61
C PRO A 441 -1.71 3.77 21.79
N PRO A 442 -1.77 2.85 22.76
CA PRO A 442 -0.82 2.80 23.86
C PRO A 442 0.59 2.51 23.33
N THR A 443 1.57 2.70 24.20
CA THR A 443 2.96 2.36 23.91
C THR A 443 3.07 0.89 23.44
N PRO A 444 3.82 0.63 22.34
CA PRO A 444 4.07 -0.71 21.85
C PRO A 444 4.52 -1.67 22.95
N GLN A 445 3.96 -2.87 22.97
CA GLN A 445 4.42 -3.95 23.85
C GLN A 445 5.50 -4.78 23.16
N PRO A 446 6.37 -5.50 23.91
CA PRO A 446 7.30 -6.43 23.30
C PRO A 446 6.57 -7.46 22.44
N TYR A 447 6.91 -7.53 21.16
CA TYR A 447 6.35 -8.51 20.24
C TYR A 447 7.10 -9.84 20.33
N GLN A 448 6.42 -10.90 19.91
CA GLN A 448 7.03 -12.21 19.69
C GLN A 448 7.00 -12.55 18.21
N TYR A 449 8.00 -13.29 17.76
CA TYR A 449 7.96 -13.90 16.43
C TYR A 449 6.73 -14.81 16.34
N PRO A 450 5.99 -14.77 15.22
CA PRO A 450 5.03 -15.82 14.91
C PRO A 450 5.73 -17.18 15.00
N GLY A 451 5.07 -18.17 15.61
CA GLY A 451 5.67 -19.49 15.83
C GLY A 451 6.15 -20.19 14.55
N ASN A 452 5.59 -19.79 13.41
CA ASN A 452 5.88 -20.32 12.08
C ASN A 452 6.70 -19.34 11.21
N TYR A 453 7.37 -18.32 11.78
CA TYR A 453 8.08 -17.28 11.02
C TYR A 453 9.10 -17.83 9.99
N PHE A 454 9.88 -18.85 10.37
CA PHE A 454 10.84 -19.51 9.49
C PHE A 454 10.27 -20.76 8.77
N ASP A 455 9.01 -21.11 9.04
CA ASP A 455 8.27 -22.20 8.39
C ASP A 455 6.80 -21.74 8.17
N PRO A 456 6.53 -20.75 7.29
CA PRO A 456 5.22 -20.06 7.21
C PRO A 456 4.03 -20.98 6.95
N TYR A 457 4.29 -22.17 6.42
CA TYR A 457 3.28 -23.19 6.12
C TYR A 457 3.22 -24.31 7.18
N ASN A 458 4.01 -24.19 8.24
CA ASN A 458 4.08 -25.08 9.39
C ASN A 458 4.26 -26.56 8.97
N PHE A 459 5.06 -26.78 7.91
CA PHE A 459 5.25 -28.10 7.35
C PHE A 459 6.02 -29.01 8.30
N SER A 460 6.80 -28.46 9.22
CA SER A 460 7.41 -29.22 10.33
C SER A 460 6.37 -29.99 11.16
N VAL A 461 5.15 -29.45 11.32
CA VAL A 461 4.04 -30.06 12.05
C VAL A 461 3.17 -30.96 11.16
N TYR A 462 2.73 -30.46 10.00
CA TYR A 462 1.74 -31.15 9.17
C TYR A 462 2.30 -32.29 8.31
N SER A 463 3.63 -32.39 8.19
CA SER A 463 4.26 -33.44 7.38
C SER A 463 5.62 -33.84 7.98
N PRO A 464 5.65 -34.41 9.20
CA PRO A 464 6.90 -34.66 9.92
C PRO A 464 7.88 -35.54 9.10
N PRO A 465 9.21 -35.43 9.34
CA PRO A 465 10.29 -35.91 8.45
C PRO A 465 10.35 -37.40 8.10
N GLN A 466 9.39 -38.21 8.51
CA GLN A 466 9.47 -39.67 8.49
C GLN A 466 9.31 -40.29 7.08
N ASN A 467 8.98 -39.52 6.04
CA ASN A 467 8.70 -40.04 4.68
C ASN A 467 9.30 -39.18 3.55
N GLY A 468 10.61 -39.28 3.28
CA GLY A 468 11.18 -38.84 1.99
C GLY A 468 10.98 -37.37 1.61
N ARG A 469 10.82 -36.48 2.60
CA ARG A 469 10.65 -35.04 2.37
C ARG A 469 11.89 -34.44 1.72
N GLN A 470 11.69 -33.68 0.65
CA GLN A 470 12.73 -32.80 0.11
C GLN A 470 12.89 -31.57 1.00
N ILE A 471 14.13 -31.30 1.42
CA ILE A 471 14.50 -30.12 2.19
C ILE A 471 15.43 -29.26 1.34
N LEU A 472 15.06 -28.01 1.10
CA LEU A 472 15.95 -27.04 0.47
C LEU A 472 16.60 -26.21 1.58
N LYS A 473 17.93 -26.16 1.61
CA LYS A 473 18.69 -25.36 2.57
C LYS A 473 19.79 -24.60 1.87
N GLY A 474 20.32 -23.57 2.52
CA GLY A 474 21.41 -22.82 1.94
C GLY A 474 21.86 -21.67 2.83
N ARG A 475 22.81 -20.90 2.29
CA ARG A 475 23.30 -19.67 2.91
C ARG A 475 23.36 -18.58 1.86
N ILE A 476 22.83 -17.40 2.20
CA ILE A 476 22.93 -16.20 1.37
C ILE A 476 23.96 -15.26 1.99
N THR A 477 24.88 -14.75 1.18
CA THR A 477 25.92 -13.82 1.62
C THR A 477 25.95 -12.54 0.79
N GLU A 478 26.60 -11.51 1.28
CA GLU A 478 26.80 -10.28 0.51
C GLU A 478 27.89 -10.48 -0.56
N ALA A 479 27.62 -10.11 -1.81
CA ALA A 479 28.57 -10.26 -2.92
C ALA A 479 29.77 -9.29 -2.79
N CYS A 480 29.61 -8.19 -2.06
CA CYS A 480 30.59 -7.12 -1.91
C CYS A 480 31.04 -6.93 -0.45
N GLY A 481 31.64 -7.95 0.15
CA GLY A 481 32.17 -7.83 1.49
C GLY A 481 32.92 -9.07 1.95
N SER A 482 34.18 -9.23 1.52
CA SER A 482 35.08 -10.07 2.29
C SER A 482 35.31 -9.38 3.63
N THR A 483 34.93 -10.04 4.73
CA THR A 483 35.50 -9.70 6.04
C THR A 483 37.02 -9.73 5.93
N PRO A 484 37.77 -9.05 6.82
CA PRO A 484 39.24 -9.21 6.91
C PRO A 484 39.71 -10.67 7.07
N ILE A 485 38.79 -11.62 7.27
CA ILE A 485 39.00 -13.05 7.50
C ILE A 485 38.47 -13.91 6.31
N GLY A 486 37.99 -13.31 5.21
CA GLY A 486 37.64 -14.03 3.98
C GLY A 486 36.34 -14.85 4.03
N ILE A 487 35.48 -14.66 5.04
CA ILE A 487 34.12 -15.22 5.07
C ILE A 487 33.15 -14.07 4.78
N PRO A 488 32.40 -14.08 3.67
CA PRO A 488 31.40 -13.06 3.42
C PRO A 488 30.29 -13.12 4.49
N ASN A 489 29.84 -11.94 4.91
CA ASN A 489 28.80 -11.81 5.93
C ASN A 489 27.51 -12.46 5.42
N GLY A 490 26.86 -13.24 6.28
CA GLY A 490 25.54 -13.79 5.95
C GLY A 490 24.51 -12.66 5.88
N LEU A 491 23.69 -12.66 4.84
CA LEU A 491 22.59 -11.70 4.70
C LEU A 491 21.39 -12.21 5.49
N LYS A 492 20.95 -11.42 6.46
CA LYS A 492 19.82 -11.69 7.35
C LYS A 492 18.51 -11.20 6.73
N ASP A 493 17.40 -11.86 7.05
CA ASP A 493 16.04 -11.52 6.59
C ASP A 493 15.88 -11.50 5.05
N VAL A 494 16.72 -12.24 4.33
CA VAL A 494 16.54 -12.46 2.90
C VAL A 494 15.32 -13.36 2.71
N TRP A 495 14.37 -12.92 1.88
CA TRP A 495 13.25 -13.74 1.45
C TRP A 495 13.75 -14.79 0.44
N VAL A 496 13.47 -16.05 0.71
CA VAL A 496 13.83 -17.16 -0.18
C VAL A 496 12.56 -17.94 -0.51
N GLY A 497 12.21 -18.01 -1.79
CA GLY A 497 11.01 -18.69 -2.26
C GLY A 497 11.29 -19.74 -3.33
N ALA A 498 10.88 -20.97 -3.05
CA ALA A 498 10.89 -22.08 -3.98
C ALA A 498 9.54 -22.19 -4.69
N PHE A 499 9.55 -22.04 -6.02
CA PHE A 499 8.42 -22.27 -6.89
C PHE A 499 8.37 -23.75 -7.25
N LEU A 500 7.26 -24.39 -6.90
CA LEU A 500 7.05 -25.82 -7.04
C LEU A 500 5.97 -26.04 -8.09
N ILE A 501 6.18 -27.04 -8.95
CA ILE A 501 5.16 -27.54 -9.87
C ILE A 501 4.73 -28.92 -9.39
N TYR A 502 3.42 -29.10 -9.24
CA TYR A 502 2.76 -30.36 -8.96
C TYR A 502 2.00 -30.80 -10.21
N TYR A 503 2.14 -32.08 -10.54
CA TYR A 503 1.35 -32.71 -11.58
C TYR A 503 0.29 -33.58 -10.93
N THR A 504 -0.97 -33.25 -11.18
CA THR A 504 -2.11 -34.12 -10.87
C THR A 504 -2.52 -34.88 -12.14
N SER A 505 -3.45 -35.82 -12.04
CA SER A 505 -3.97 -36.54 -13.21
C SER A 505 -4.72 -35.65 -14.21
N THR A 506 -5.14 -34.44 -13.80
CA THR A 506 -5.96 -33.53 -14.62
C THR A 506 -5.34 -32.15 -14.81
N ASP A 507 -4.48 -31.69 -13.89
CA ASP A 507 -4.01 -30.32 -13.82
C ASP A 507 -2.54 -30.20 -13.39
N THR A 508 -1.90 -29.10 -13.81
CA THR A 508 -0.61 -28.65 -13.31
C THR A 508 -0.83 -27.52 -12.30
N ILE A 509 -0.40 -27.72 -11.06
CA ILE A 509 -0.57 -26.73 -9.98
C ILE A 509 0.80 -26.14 -9.68
N THR A 510 0.91 -24.81 -9.69
CA THR A 510 2.11 -24.10 -9.25
C THR A 510 1.88 -23.52 -7.87
N THR A 511 2.80 -23.73 -6.93
CA THR A 511 2.77 -23.09 -5.60
C THR A 511 4.13 -22.51 -5.25
N ILE A 512 4.16 -21.66 -4.22
CA ILE A 512 5.39 -21.05 -3.72
C ILE A 512 5.51 -21.39 -2.25
N ASN A 513 6.65 -21.95 -1.86
CA ASN A 513 7.04 -22.11 -0.46
C ASN A 513 8.17 -21.14 -0.16
N TYR A 514 8.08 -20.35 0.91
CA TYR A 514 9.10 -19.38 1.28
C TYR A 514 9.56 -19.50 2.73
N THR A 515 10.69 -18.88 3.02
CA THR A 515 11.25 -18.68 4.36
C THR A 515 12.11 -17.41 4.37
N PHE A 516 12.68 -17.08 5.51
CA PHE A 516 13.65 -16.00 5.69
C PHE A 516 15.00 -16.53 6.16
N THR A 517 16.09 -15.87 5.79
CA THR A 517 17.40 -16.19 6.36
C THR A 517 17.52 -15.70 7.81
N ASN A 518 18.25 -16.46 8.63
CA ASN A 518 18.61 -16.06 9.98
C ASN A 518 19.79 -15.08 10.01
N ASP A 519 20.25 -14.70 11.22
CA ASP A 519 21.36 -13.76 11.44
C ASP A 519 22.69 -14.17 10.79
N SER A 520 22.88 -15.46 10.49
CA SER A 520 24.08 -15.99 9.84
C SER A 520 23.90 -16.19 8.32
N GLY A 521 22.75 -15.80 7.78
CA GLY A 521 22.37 -15.94 6.38
C GLY A 521 21.86 -17.32 5.98
N TYR A 522 21.64 -18.23 6.93
CA TYR A 522 21.14 -19.58 6.63
C TYR A 522 19.63 -19.61 6.53
N TYR A 523 19.13 -20.44 5.62
CA TYR A 523 17.69 -20.69 5.45
C TYR A 523 17.38 -22.17 5.30
N THR A 524 16.13 -22.54 5.53
CA THR A 524 15.59 -23.88 5.28
C THR A 524 14.14 -23.77 4.82
N ILE A 525 13.83 -24.31 3.65
CA ILE A 525 12.48 -24.45 3.12
C ILE A 525 12.10 -25.92 3.21
N LEU A 526 11.00 -26.19 3.92
CA LEU A 526 10.37 -27.49 3.97
C LEU A 526 9.41 -27.61 2.80
N LEU A 527 9.56 -28.66 1.99
CA LEU A 527 8.65 -28.93 0.87
C LEU A 527 7.54 -29.89 1.30
N LYS A 528 6.37 -29.72 0.68
CA LYS A 528 5.20 -30.59 0.88
C LYS A 528 5.52 -32.03 0.43
N TYR A 529 4.83 -33.01 1.04
CA TYR A 529 4.93 -34.46 0.82
C TYR A 529 5.24 -34.91 -0.63
N PRO A 530 6.04 -35.98 -0.83
CA PRO A 530 6.44 -36.52 -2.15
C PRO A 530 5.35 -37.28 -2.93
N ILE A 531 4.05 -37.04 -2.69
CA ILE A 531 2.97 -37.88 -3.27
C ILE A 531 2.90 -37.75 -4.80
N TYR A 532 3.47 -36.69 -5.37
CA TYR A 532 3.64 -36.48 -6.81
C TYR A 532 5.08 -36.08 -7.10
N PRO A 533 5.59 -36.26 -8.34
CA PRO A 533 6.89 -35.70 -8.71
C PRO A 533 6.84 -34.18 -8.56
N THR A 534 7.26 -33.69 -7.39
CA THR A 534 7.44 -32.28 -7.10
C THR A 534 8.82 -31.90 -7.59
N SER A 535 8.86 -31.11 -8.64
CA SER A 535 10.09 -30.49 -9.11
C SER A 535 10.12 -29.05 -8.61
N ILE A 536 11.25 -28.64 -8.04
CA ILE A 536 11.54 -27.22 -7.87
C ILE A 536 11.76 -26.66 -9.27
N PHE A 537 10.84 -25.83 -9.74
CA PHE A 537 10.91 -25.21 -11.05
C PHE A 537 11.80 -23.96 -11.04
N ALA A 538 11.68 -23.16 -9.98
CA ALA A 538 12.49 -21.97 -9.80
C ALA A 538 12.76 -21.68 -8.33
N LEU A 539 13.87 -21.01 -8.06
CA LEU A 539 14.19 -20.40 -6.78
C LEU A 539 14.31 -18.89 -7.00
N LYS A 540 13.59 -18.12 -6.20
CA LYS A 540 13.73 -16.66 -6.11
C LYS A 540 14.36 -16.31 -4.76
N ILE A 541 15.40 -15.50 -4.79
CA ILE A 541 16.12 -15.02 -3.61
C ILE A 541 16.12 -13.50 -3.68
N MET A 542 15.54 -12.85 -2.67
CA MET A 542 15.28 -11.41 -2.70
C MET A 542 15.56 -10.79 -1.34
N SER A 543 16.22 -9.65 -1.35
CA SER A 543 16.44 -8.83 -0.16
C SER A 543 16.03 -7.40 -0.47
N ALA A 544 15.47 -6.73 0.53
CA ALA A 544 15.28 -5.30 0.48
C ALA A 544 16.62 -4.63 0.16
N GLY A 545 16.61 -3.66 -0.76
CA GLY A 545 17.81 -2.92 -1.17
C GLY A 545 18.82 -3.70 -2.00
N SER A 546 18.50 -4.89 -2.50
CA SER A 546 19.44 -5.73 -3.27
C SER A 546 18.90 -6.13 -4.65
N GLU A 547 19.80 -6.62 -5.51
CA GLU A 547 19.42 -7.35 -6.73
C GLU A 547 18.55 -8.56 -6.36
N TYR A 548 17.66 -8.96 -7.27
CA TYR A 548 16.96 -10.23 -7.15
C TYR A 548 17.78 -11.30 -7.88
N TYR A 549 17.88 -12.49 -7.30
CA TYR A 549 18.43 -13.66 -7.97
C TYR A 549 17.31 -14.62 -8.34
N LYS A 550 17.34 -15.09 -9.58
CA LYS A 550 16.41 -16.09 -10.09
C LYS A 550 17.16 -17.26 -10.70
N TRP A 551 17.09 -18.40 -10.04
CA TRP A 551 17.53 -19.66 -10.60
C TRP A 551 16.34 -20.37 -11.23
N TYR A 552 16.49 -20.72 -12.50
CA TYR A 552 15.60 -21.64 -13.17
C TYR A 552 16.33 -22.95 -13.38
N ASN A 553 15.60 -24.05 -13.25
CA ASN A 553 16.11 -25.29 -13.78
C ASN A 553 16.07 -25.23 -15.32
N ASN A 554 17.22 -24.92 -15.94
CA ASN A 554 17.36 -24.76 -17.39
C ASN A 554 17.20 -26.06 -18.20
N GLU A 555 16.90 -27.18 -17.55
CA GLU A 555 16.51 -28.39 -18.25
C GLU A 555 15.05 -28.29 -18.71
N TYR A 556 14.86 -27.65 -19.87
CA TYR A 556 13.70 -27.84 -20.76
C TYR A 556 13.52 -29.32 -21.23
N ASN A 557 14.17 -30.29 -20.57
CA ASN A 557 13.89 -31.71 -20.70
C ASN A 557 12.73 -32.09 -19.77
N PHE A 558 11.59 -31.42 -19.94
CA PHE A 558 10.35 -31.62 -19.19
C PHE A 558 9.81 -33.06 -19.20
N PHE A 559 10.33 -33.93 -20.06
CA PHE A 559 9.82 -35.29 -20.26
C PHE A 559 10.74 -36.43 -19.82
N ASN A 560 12.03 -36.19 -19.55
CA ASN A 560 12.99 -37.31 -19.39
C ASN A 560 13.86 -37.28 -18.13
N ASN A 561 13.95 -36.15 -17.42
CA ASN A 561 14.70 -36.10 -16.18
C ASN A 561 13.73 -36.18 -15.00
N HIS A 562 13.35 -37.42 -14.69
CA HIS A 562 13.02 -37.76 -13.31
C HIS A 562 14.20 -37.28 -12.46
N PHE A 563 14.00 -36.22 -11.67
CA PHE A 563 14.87 -36.04 -10.51
C PHE A 563 14.88 -37.35 -9.77
N ASP A 564 16.06 -37.95 -9.64
CA ASP A 564 16.24 -39.15 -8.83
C ASP A 564 15.64 -38.83 -7.45
N PRO A 565 14.55 -39.50 -7.02
CA PRO A 565 13.76 -39.12 -5.85
C PRO A 565 14.51 -39.28 -4.51
N PHE A 566 15.84 -39.39 -4.52
CA PHE A 566 16.67 -39.79 -3.39
C PHE A 566 17.70 -38.76 -2.91
N SER A 567 17.85 -37.58 -3.52
CA SER A 567 18.59 -36.48 -2.86
C SER A 567 17.68 -35.73 -1.88
N HIS A 568 17.64 -36.21 -0.63
CA HIS A 568 16.75 -35.72 0.42
C HIS A 568 17.04 -34.26 0.85
N SER A 569 18.17 -33.68 0.42
CA SER A 569 18.48 -32.28 0.68
C SER A 569 19.19 -31.61 -0.49
N ILE A 570 18.65 -30.50 -0.97
CA ILE A 570 19.28 -29.62 -1.97
C ILE A 570 19.95 -28.48 -1.21
N ILE A 571 21.23 -28.19 -1.52
CA ILE A 571 21.97 -27.07 -0.94
C ILE A 571 22.20 -26.02 -2.02
N VAL A 572 21.62 -24.83 -1.85
CA VAL A 572 21.86 -23.68 -2.75
C VAL A 572 22.44 -22.52 -1.94
N ASN A 573 23.74 -22.27 -2.12
CA ASN A 573 24.40 -21.11 -1.57
C ASN A 573 24.51 -20.04 -2.66
N ASP A 574 24.23 -18.79 -2.31
CA ASP A 574 24.26 -17.68 -3.25
C ASP A 574 24.72 -16.38 -2.60
N SER A 575 24.96 -15.37 -3.42
CA SER A 575 25.27 -14.02 -2.96
C SER A 575 24.43 -12.97 -3.67
N LEU A 576 23.95 -11.97 -2.92
CA LEU A 576 23.26 -10.82 -3.48
C LEU A 576 24.18 -9.60 -3.47
N SER A 577 24.14 -8.83 -4.56
CA SER A 577 24.75 -7.51 -4.62
C SER A 577 23.78 -6.47 -4.07
N THR A 578 24.27 -5.62 -3.18
CA THR A 578 23.57 -4.38 -2.82
C THR A 578 23.62 -3.44 -4.02
N VAL A 579 22.48 -2.90 -4.44
CA VAL A 579 22.46 -1.94 -5.56
C VAL A 579 22.70 -0.53 -5.00
N SER A 580 23.57 0.24 -5.65
CA SER A 580 23.83 1.66 -5.33
C SER A 580 22.91 2.56 -6.15
N TYR A 581 22.22 3.53 -5.54
CA TYR A 581 21.10 4.25 -6.17
C TYR A 581 21.38 5.70 -6.57
N ARG A 582 20.53 6.24 -7.46
CA ARG A 582 20.53 7.63 -7.93
C ARG A 582 19.90 8.65 -6.96
N TYR A 583 19.22 8.20 -5.90
CA TYR A 583 18.68 9.09 -4.86
C TYR A 583 19.67 9.44 -3.77
N ASP A 584 20.74 8.67 -3.70
CA ASP A 584 21.86 9.01 -2.85
C ASP A 584 22.48 10.28 -3.43
N ASN A 585 22.80 11.20 -2.54
CA ASN A 585 23.21 12.53 -2.95
C ASN A 585 24.68 12.71 -2.64
N GLU A 586 25.36 13.45 -3.50
CA GLU A 586 26.72 13.90 -3.27
C GLU A 586 26.72 15.42 -3.20
N VAL A 587 27.18 15.95 -2.08
CA VAL A 587 27.39 17.38 -1.90
C VAL A 587 28.88 17.62 -2.02
N ASN A 588 29.30 18.18 -3.14
CA ASN A 588 30.71 18.40 -3.43
C ASN A 588 31.01 19.87 -3.70
N ASN A 589 32.03 20.41 -3.04
CA ASN A 589 32.52 21.78 -3.21
C ASN A 589 31.47 22.86 -2.92
N GLU A 590 30.64 22.65 -1.91
CA GLU A 590 29.57 23.59 -1.53
C GLU A 590 30.00 24.55 -0.41
N THR A 591 29.54 25.80 -0.50
CA THR A 591 29.70 26.80 0.58
C THR A 591 28.34 27.31 1.01
N VAL A 592 27.99 27.10 2.28
CA VAL A 592 26.79 27.69 2.90
C VAL A 592 27.16 29.04 3.48
N HIS A 593 26.62 30.10 2.89
CA HIS A 593 26.97 31.47 3.22
C HIS A 593 26.29 31.97 4.51
N PRO A 594 26.83 33.01 5.18
CA PRO A 594 26.23 33.59 6.38
C PRO A 594 24.76 33.96 6.20
N ASN A 595 23.95 33.71 7.23
CA ASN A 595 22.49 33.94 7.23
C ASN A 595 21.69 33.06 6.25
N ALA A 596 22.31 32.06 5.61
CA ALA A 596 21.59 31.07 4.82
C ALA A 596 21.13 29.90 5.69
N ASN A 597 19.95 29.36 5.37
CA ASN A 597 19.49 28.05 5.83
C ASN A 597 19.49 27.12 4.60
N ARG A 598 20.45 26.19 4.55
CA ARG A 598 20.61 25.27 3.40
C ARG A 598 20.80 23.86 3.90
N ASN A 599 19.84 23.00 3.58
CA ASN A 599 19.83 21.61 4.00
C ASN A 599 20.13 20.71 2.81
N PHE A 600 20.92 19.68 3.08
CA PHE A 600 21.32 18.66 2.12
C PHE A 600 20.78 17.32 2.58
N MET A 601 20.14 16.63 1.66
CA MET A 601 19.53 15.34 1.93
C MET A 601 19.96 14.35 0.85
N GLY A 602 20.53 13.23 1.29
CA GLY A 602 20.59 12.00 0.53
C GLY A 602 19.44 11.10 0.95
N TRP A 603 18.95 10.25 0.06
CA TRP A 603 17.82 9.39 0.42
C TRP A 603 18.27 8.26 1.34
N ASN A 604 19.08 7.32 0.84
CA ASN A 604 19.64 6.25 1.67
C ASN A 604 21.00 6.67 2.19
N THR A 605 21.83 7.25 1.33
CA THR A 605 23.15 7.77 1.70
C THR A 605 23.37 9.20 1.21
N LEU A 606 24.14 9.97 1.98
CA LEU A 606 24.62 11.30 1.61
C LEU A 606 26.13 11.30 1.71
N THR A 607 26.82 11.50 0.59
CA THR A 607 28.26 11.73 0.59
C THR A 607 28.53 13.24 0.58
N VAL A 608 29.31 13.71 1.55
CA VAL A 608 29.63 15.13 1.72
C VAL A 608 31.12 15.32 1.54
N GLN A 609 31.52 16.15 0.58
CA GLN A 609 32.91 16.42 0.26
C GLN A 609 33.18 17.90 0.02
N ASN A 610 34.29 18.39 0.60
CA ASN A 610 34.76 19.77 0.41
C ASN A 610 33.69 20.83 0.70
N VAL A 611 32.95 20.67 1.80
CA VAL A 611 31.87 21.58 2.19
C VAL A 611 32.32 22.56 3.25
N LYS A 612 31.94 23.83 3.11
CA LYS A 612 32.18 24.88 4.10
C LYS A 612 30.88 25.54 4.55
N VAL A 613 30.60 25.51 5.85
CA VAL A 613 29.48 26.23 6.47
C VAL A 613 30.03 27.46 7.17
N LEU A 614 29.69 28.66 6.68
CA LEU A 614 30.24 29.93 7.18
C LEU A 614 29.49 30.41 8.43
N ASN A 615 30.10 31.35 9.17
CA ASN A 615 29.54 31.93 10.39
C ASN A 615 28.10 32.45 10.18
N GLN A 616 27.20 32.21 11.14
CA GLN A 616 25.77 32.55 11.10
C GLN A 616 24.93 31.76 10.06
N ALA A 617 25.49 30.72 9.44
CA ALA A 617 24.72 29.81 8.60
C ALA A 617 24.11 28.66 9.42
N VAL A 618 22.97 28.13 8.95
CA VAL A 618 22.32 26.93 9.47
C VAL A 618 22.28 25.88 8.36
N SER A 619 22.73 24.65 8.65
CA SER A 619 22.74 23.58 7.66
C SER A 619 22.53 22.20 8.27
N GLU A 620 21.57 21.44 7.73
CA GLU A 620 21.40 20.03 8.01
C GLU A 620 21.98 19.16 6.89
N PHE A 621 22.71 18.11 7.24
CA PHE A 621 23.14 17.05 6.33
C PHE A 621 22.54 15.74 6.80
N LYS A 622 21.62 15.17 6.03
CA LYS A 622 20.91 13.96 6.46
C LYS A 622 20.74 12.94 5.36
N ALA A 623 20.69 11.68 5.79
CA ALA A 623 20.27 10.55 4.98
C ALA A 623 19.60 9.50 5.87
N ARG A 624 18.99 8.48 5.28
CA ARG A 624 18.36 7.41 6.08
C ARG A 624 19.37 6.51 6.76
N ASN A 625 20.34 6.00 6.00
CA ASN A 625 21.24 4.94 6.47
C ASN A 625 22.63 5.44 6.80
N CYS A 626 23.17 6.37 6.01
CA CYS A 626 24.55 6.81 6.19
C CYS A 626 24.80 8.23 5.66
N VAL A 627 25.47 9.06 6.46
CA VAL A 627 26.09 10.29 5.97
C VAL A 627 27.61 10.11 6.01
N THR A 628 28.23 10.01 4.84
CA THR A 628 29.67 9.83 4.69
C THR A 628 30.33 11.17 4.44
N ILE A 629 31.23 11.60 5.32
CA ILE A 629 32.00 12.84 5.12
C ILE A 629 33.38 12.49 4.58
N ASN A 630 33.60 12.75 3.31
CA ASN A 630 34.85 12.46 2.59
C ASN A 630 35.58 13.77 2.27
N GLY A 631 36.76 14.02 2.83
CA GLY A 631 37.53 15.25 2.58
C GLY A 631 37.24 16.40 3.56
N ASN A 632 37.51 17.65 3.15
CA ASN A 632 37.48 18.80 4.06
C ASN A 632 36.05 19.33 4.29
N PHE A 633 35.40 18.86 5.36
CA PHE A 633 34.21 19.51 5.91
C PHE A 633 34.61 20.54 6.97
N THR A 634 34.19 21.79 6.82
CA THR A 634 34.51 22.86 7.77
C THR A 634 33.28 23.66 8.15
N ALA A 635 33.15 23.96 9.45
CA ALA A 635 32.10 24.81 9.99
C ALA A 635 32.75 25.95 10.79
N ASP A 636 32.51 27.20 10.39
CA ASP A 636 33.07 28.38 11.04
C ASP A 636 32.38 28.62 12.39
N LEU A 637 33.10 29.20 13.35
CA LEU A 637 32.55 29.58 14.66
C LEU A 637 31.31 30.47 14.50
N GLY A 638 30.19 30.07 15.10
CA GLY A 638 28.91 30.77 15.00
C GLY A 638 27.96 30.22 13.92
N SER A 639 28.32 29.13 13.24
CA SER A 639 27.39 28.32 12.44
C SER A 639 26.64 27.27 13.29
N ASP A 640 25.48 26.83 12.80
CA ASP A 640 24.71 25.69 13.33
C ASP A 640 24.69 24.57 12.28
N VAL A 641 25.25 23.42 12.63
CA VAL A 641 25.41 22.28 11.72
C VAL A 641 24.91 21.02 12.40
N THR A 642 23.95 20.35 11.77
CA THR A 642 23.45 19.06 12.24
C THR A 642 23.69 18.00 11.17
N ILE A 643 24.32 16.89 11.55
CA ILE A 643 24.59 15.74 10.67
C ILE A 643 23.99 14.50 11.32
N TYR A 644 23.06 13.83 10.65
CA TYR A 644 22.33 12.71 11.26
C TYR A 644 21.82 11.70 10.22
N CYS A 645 21.68 10.46 10.68
CA CYS A 645 20.88 9.45 9.99
C CYS A 645 19.48 9.43 10.61
N THR A 646 18.44 9.16 9.81
CA THR A 646 17.04 9.20 10.28
C THR A 646 16.46 7.84 10.67
N ASN A 647 17.24 6.75 10.55
CA ASN A 647 16.83 5.39 10.94
C ASN A 647 17.21 5.00 12.36
#